data_AF-A0A3S0S5P6-F1
#
_entry.id   AF-A0A3S0S5P6-F1
#
_cell.length_a   1.000
_cell.length_b   1.000
_cell.length_c   1.000
_cell.angle_alpha   90.00
_cell.angle_beta   90.00
_cell.angle_gamma   90.00
#
_symmetry.space_group_name_H-M   'P 1'
#
loop_
_entity.id
_entity.type
_entity.pdbx_description
1 polymer ?
#
loop_
_entity_poly.entity_id
_entity_poly.type
_entity_poly.pdbx_seq_one_letter_code
_entity_poly.pdbx_strand_id
1 'polypeptide(L)'
;MATHIVKRLAFATILIAHGAAAQAVNPSGTVELSPLPLDNALATPALGILGLNTSVAGAGSLAFMGGYDPKDWSGTLQAFALSPNGVPTQRIWDANALLTDDTALDSRVIFTAVANGVGVVTGAVFEPAANFDISEAKGLMTPSPKDPMRDALSARIEYLRGMRYDETSGVMRKRNTLLGAIIHSQVLYVGYPGGRYVNDWPTKIGGKSVLAPEMDAQAQTYDQFVSANADRAPMIYVGANDGMLHAIHAPVPTCQTTELGMRCPTGSYAGQEAWAYVPRAVYSNLGRLTSTDNLPFAPTVDATPIMRDVFFGENGDHTWHSLLVGGVRLGGRGLYALDITDPTKVSRVFPLHTVLWEFDADMPSGLSAAGDEYRPADLGYTYGQPAIARLAYGRWVVLVAGGYFPDCSKPDKPAHCEEAGGTPPHGYSALFVIDAQTGSVVRELKTRTDIDGVTSYGLSTPVLGDYNNDQVDDVAFAGDLAGNLWRFDLASPNPANWKVTLAYRPVVASAQPVTVMPRLFPDPATNRFIVVFGTGKYLGDDDVTSDDLPVQSVMGIRDKLDRSGLPITVTRSDLQTQTLKQTTVHDTGGSYDGAVLRTLSNNPIPSGAGGWHVDLNAEAGERVVSTPSALFNTNTVVVSTLVPKGFDSAPEGALMAIDAATGGPGATLASIAGVSYVGAALSQSISTGMLPAITPVGGGKLLFPSLKLKGKTTMPDVPLSLESPLWRRRSWTVLTPTQ
;
A
#
# COMPACT_ATOMS: atom_id res chain seq x y z
N MET A 1 -14.21 -81.46 10.31
CA MET A 1 -13.57 -81.81 9.02
C MET A 1 -12.86 -80.53 8.55
N ALA A 2 -11.53 -80.41 8.65
CA ALA A 2 -10.51 -81.05 7.79
C ALA A 2 -10.60 -80.49 6.34
N THR A 3 -9.58 -79.97 5.64
CA THR A 3 -8.10 -79.83 5.80
C THR A 3 -7.60 -78.80 4.75
N HIS A 4 -6.44 -78.11 4.76
CA HIS A 4 -5.24 -77.98 5.63
C HIS A 4 -4.46 -76.66 5.27
N ILE A 5 -3.68 -75.98 6.15
CA ILE A 5 -2.22 -76.14 6.49
C ILE A 5 -1.24 -75.92 5.29
N VAL A 6 -0.08 -75.25 5.35
CA VAL A 6 0.64 -74.38 6.34
C VAL A 6 1.90 -73.77 5.65
N LYS A 7 2.47 -72.61 6.05
CA LYS A 7 3.66 -72.38 6.93
C LYS A 7 3.81 -70.84 7.07
N ARG A 8 3.95 -70.16 8.22
CA ARG A 8 4.77 -70.30 9.45
C ARG A 8 6.29 -70.12 9.27
N LEU A 9 6.81 -68.99 9.76
CA LEU A 9 7.75 -68.76 10.90
C LEU A 9 7.71 -67.22 11.16
N ALA A 10 7.34 -66.63 12.31
CA ALA A 10 7.72 -66.81 13.73
C ALA A 10 9.22 -66.50 13.94
N PHE A 11 9.65 -65.45 14.64
CA PHE A 11 9.29 -65.05 16.01
C PHE A 11 9.48 -63.54 16.29
N ALA A 12 8.92 -63.04 17.40
CA ALA A 12 9.09 -61.67 17.87
C ALA A 12 10.03 -61.58 19.08
N THR A 13 10.76 -60.45 19.21
CA THR A 13 11.34 -59.97 20.47
C THR A 13 11.22 -58.44 20.52
N ILE A 14 10.93 -57.90 21.71
CA ILE A 14 10.52 -56.52 21.94
C ILE A 14 11.73 -55.59 22.11
N LEU A 15 11.66 -54.37 21.56
CA LEU A 15 12.33 -53.21 22.12
C LEU A 15 11.43 -51.97 22.01
N ILE A 16 11.47 -51.10 23.02
CA ILE A 16 10.60 -49.93 23.15
C ILE A 16 11.08 -48.82 22.21
N ALA A 17 10.17 -48.21 21.44
CA ALA A 17 10.40 -46.95 20.75
C ALA A 17 9.21 -46.01 20.97
N HIS A 18 9.46 -44.89 21.64
CA HIS A 18 8.56 -43.73 21.57
C HIS A 18 8.70 -43.13 20.16
N GLY A 19 7.63 -43.17 19.37
CA GLY A 19 7.57 -42.53 18.05
C GLY A 19 6.49 -41.47 18.09
N ALA A 20 6.89 -40.19 18.01
CA ALA A 20 5.97 -39.07 18.14
C ALA A 20 4.90 -39.07 17.04
N ALA A 21 3.68 -38.67 17.39
CA ALA A 21 2.78 -38.11 16.40
C ALA A 21 3.47 -36.87 15.82
N ALA A 22 3.75 -36.89 14.52
CA ALA A 22 4.24 -35.71 13.83
C ALA A 22 3.11 -34.68 13.78
N GLN A 23 3.05 -33.79 14.77
CA GLN A 23 2.53 -32.45 14.52
C GLN A 23 3.36 -31.89 13.38
N ALA A 24 2.72 -31.60 12.25
CA ALA A 24 3.33 -30.78 11.23
C ALA A 24 3.65 -29.43 11.89
N VAL A 25 4.94 -29.15 12.06
CA VAL A 25 5.39 -27.83 12.50
C VAL A 25 5.04 -26.89 11.37
N ASN A 26 4.09 -25.97 11.59
CA ASN A 26 3.81 -24.90 10.64
C ASN A 26 5.14 -24.24 10.27
N PRO A 27 5.48 -24.10 8.97
CA PRO A 27 6.74 -23.50 8.56
C PRO A 27 6.79 -22.07 9.11
N SER A 28 7.73 -21.82 10.01
CA SER A 28 7.84 -20.57 10.75
C SER A 28 8.10 -19.42 9.78
N GLY A 29 7.03 -18.75 9.35
CA GLY A 29 7.07 -17.68 8.35
C GLY A 29 5.83 -17.57 7.44
N THR A 30 5.00 -18.61 7.34
CA THR A 30 3.75 -18.53 6.58
C THR A 30 2.61 -17.85 7.34
N VAL A 31 1.65 -17.33 6.60
CA VAL A 31 0.57 -16.46 7.07
C VAL A 31 -0.71 -16.85 6.34
N GLU A 32 -1.86 -16.89 7.01
CA GLU A 32 -3.13 -17.01 6.31
C GLU A 32 -3.41 -15.74 5.48
N LEU A 33 -3.63 -15.90 4.17
CA LEU A 33 -3.86 -14.83 3.20
C LEU A 33 -5.07 -15.19 2.32
N SER A 34 -6.20 -14.53 2.52
CA SER A 34 -7.47 -14.83 1.82
C SER A 34 -7.54 -14.11 0.46
N PRO A 35 -7.87 -14.80 -0.64
CA PRO A 35 -8.14 -14.20 -1.95
C PRO A 35 -9.49 -13.50 -2.02
N LEU A 36 -10.36 -13.70 -1.01
CA LEU A 36 -11.62 -12.99 -0.90
C LEU A 36 -11.42 -11.67 -0.14
N PRO A 37 -12.16 -10.60 -0.48
CA PRO A 37 -12.28 -9.45 0.40
C PRO A 37 -12.83 -9.89 1.76
N LEU A 38 -12.13 -9.54 2.83
CA LEU A 38 -12.54 -9.79 4.21
C LEU A 38 -13.67 -8.84 4.69
N ASP A 39 -14.26 -8.07 3.78
CA ASP A 39 -15.34 -7.11 4.00
C ASP A 39 -16.54 -7.35 3.05
N ASN A 40 -16.76 -8.62 2.68
CA ASN A 40 -17.76 -9.08 1.71
C ASN A 40 -19.25 -8.96 2.11
N ALA A 41 -19.57 -8.39 3.29
CA ALA A 41 -20.91 -8.27 3.86
C ALA A 41 -21.94 -7.46 3.02
N LEU A 42 -21.50 -6.81 1.94
CA LEU A 42 -22.31 -5.87 1.17
C LEU A 42 -23.06 -6.56 0.02
N ALA A 43 -24.40 -6.64 0.11
CA ALA A 43 -25.27 -7.10 -0.99
C ALA A 43 -25.35 -6.12 -2.20
N THR A 44 -24.63 -5.00 -2.12
CA THR A 44 -24.60 -3.87 -3.04
C THR A 44 -23.15 -3.45 -3.33
N PRO A 45 -22.84 -2.81 -4.47
CA PRO A 45 -21.47 -2.41 -4.80
C PRO A 45 -20.76 -1.62 -3.70
N ALA A 46 -19.55 -2.05 -3.35
CA ALA A 46 -18.74 -1.51 -2.27
C ALA A 46 -18.04 -0.20 -2.69
N LEU A 47 -18.75 0.93 -2.65
CA LEU A 47 -18.22 2.24 -3.06
C LEU A 47 -17.52 2.99 -1.92
N GLY A 48 -16.20 3.14 -2.01
CA GLY A 48 -15.37 3.96 -1.10
C GLY A 48 -14.72 5.15 -1.81
N ILE A 49 -14.33 6.20 -1.06
CA ILE A 49 -13.43 7.24 -1.58
C ILE A 49 -12.01 6.67 -1.57
N LEU A 50 -11.45 6.46 -2.75
CA LEU A 50 -10.13 5.87 -2.97
C LEU A 50 -9.01 6.92 -3.05
N GLY A 51 -9.33 8.18 -3.31
CA GLY A 51 -8.35 9.25 -3.44
C GLY A 51 -8.97 10.61 -3.70
N LEU A 52 -8.13 11.65 -3.66
CA LEU A 52 -8.50 13.05 -3.87
C LEU A 52 -7.51 13.70 -4.84
N ASN A 53 -7.95 14.69 -5.63
CA ASN A 53 -7.03 15.45 -6.49
C ASN A 53 -6.29 16.59 -5.77
N THR A 54 -6.65 16.90 -4.52
CA THR A 54 -6.10 18.00 -3.73
C THR A 54 -6.18 17.74 -2.23
N SER A 55 -5.23 18.29 -1.48
CA SER A 55 -5.25 18.33 0.00
C SER A 55 -6.04 19.53 0.56
N VAL A 56 -6.48 20.46 -0.29
CA VAL A 56 -7.23 21.67 0.10
C VAL A 56 -8.49 21.82 -0.75
N ALA A 57 -9.65 21.84 -0.09
CA ALA A 57 -10.95 21.97 -0.76
C ALA A 57 -11.14 23.35 -1.39
N GLY A 58 -11.92 23.38 -2.47
CA GLY A 58 -12.23 24.54 -3.29
C GLY A 58 -12.89 24.14 -4.61
N ALA A 59 -13.17 25.12 -5.48
CA ALA A 59 -13.63 24.83 -6.85
C ALA A 59 -12.64 23.90 -7.58
N GLY A 60 -13.15 22.89 -8.28
CA GLY A 60 -12.33 21.87 -8.95
C GLY A 60 -11.82 20.73 -8.06
N SER A 61 -12.14 20.72 -6.76
CA SER A 61 -11.81 19.57 -5.90
C SER A 61 -12.63 18.34 -6.30
N LEU A 62 -11.96 17.19 -6.44
CA LEU A 62 -12.54 15.91 -6.81
C LEU A 62 -12.26 14.86 -5.74
N ALA A 63 -13.28 14.04 -5.45
CA ALA A 63 -13.13 12.72 -4.84
C ALA A 63 -13.22 11.66 -5.94
N PHE A 64 -12.27 10.73 -5.94
CA PHE A 64 -12.32 9.54 -6.78
C PHE A 64 -12.93 8.42 -5.94
N MET A 65 -14.10 7.94 -6.35
CA MET A 65 -14.85 6.88 -5.70
C MET A 65 -14.79 5.62 -6.56
N GLY A 66 -14.45 4.48 -5.95
CA GLY A 66 -14.39 3.22 -6.66
C GLY A 66 -14.73 2.03 -5.78
N GLY A 67 -14.77 0.85 -6.37
CA GLY A 67 -15.31 -0.34 -5.71
C GLY A 67 -15.52 -1.54 -6.62
N TYR A 68 -16.31 -2.49 -6.11
CA TYR A 68 -16.66 -3.75 -6.79
C TYR A 68 -18.10 -4.20 -6.50
N ASP A 69 -18.71 -4.98 -7.40
CA ASP A 69 -19.92 -5.78 -7.10
C ASP A 69 -19.52 -7.25 -6.80
N PRO A 70 -19.79 -7.78 -5.59
CA PRO A 70 -19.41 -9.16 -5.23
C PRO A 70 -20.16 -10.26 -5.99
N LYS A 71 -21.18 -9.94 -6.81
CA LYS A 71 -21.92 -10.93 -7.62
C LYS A 71 -21.17 -11.38 -8.86
N ASP A 72 -20.39 -10.49 -9.48
CA ASP A 72 -19.73 -10.74 -10.77
C ASP A 72 -18.29 -10.21 -10.88
N TRP A 73 -17.80 -9.59 -9.79
CA TRP A 73 -16.49 -8.95 -9.66
C TRP A 73 -16.23 -7.83 -10.68
N SER A 74 -17.30 -7.19 -11.18
CA SER A 74 -17.20 -5.94 -11.93
C SER A 74 -16.74 -4.79 -11.05
N GLY A 75 -15.93 -3.90 -11.63
CA GLY A 75 -15.41 -2.70 -11.00
C GLY A 75 -16.25 -1.47 -11.26
N THR A 76 -15.99 -0.44 -10.46
CA THR A 76 -16.52 0.91 -10.68
C THR A 76 -15.49 1.96 -10.28
N LEU A 77 -15.41 3.04 -11.05
CA LEU A 77 -14.54 4.18 -10.77
C LEU A 77 -15.19 5.46 -11.31
N GLN A 78 -15.45 6.42 -10.44
CA GLN A 78 -16.20 7.65 -10.70
C GLN A 78 -15.50 8.84 -10.03
N ALA A 79 -15.55 10.01 -10.66
CA ALA A 79 -15.18 11.26 -10.01
C ALA A 79 -16.42 12.04 -9.58
N PHE A 80 -16.38 12.56 -8.36
CA PHE A 80 -17.38 13.49 -7.82
C PHE A 80 -16.73 14.82 -7.48
N ALA A 81 -17.38 15.93 -7.82
CA ALA A 81 -17.02 17.22 -7.27
C ALA A 81 -17.21 17.24 -5.75
N LEU A 82 -16.27 17.85 -5.04
CA LEU A 82 -16.33 18.06 -3.60
C LEU A 82 -16.78 19.48 -3.28
N SER A 83 -17.76 19.58 -2.39
CA SER A 83 -18.09 20.85 -1.72
C SER A 83 -16.92 21.33 -0.83
N PRO A 84 -16.86 22.63 -0.48
CA PRO A 84 -15.87 23.16 0.46
C PRO A 84 -15.88 22.48 1.84
N ASN A 85 -16.98 21.81 2.20
CA ASN A 85 -17.17 21.05 3.44
C ASN A 85 -16.78 19.57 3.31
N GLY A 86 -16.12 19.17 2.21
CA GLY A 86 -15.65 17.80 1.99
C GLY A 86 -16.73 16.78 1.60
N VAL A 87 -17.98 17.20 1.37
CA VAL A 87 -19.06 16.31 0.93
C VAL A 87 -19.04 16.17 -0.60
N PRO A 88 -19.04 14.95 -1.18
CA PRO A 88 -19.24 14.71 -2.61
C PRO A 88 -20.62 15.17 -3.10
N THR A 89 -20.70 15.79 -4.27
CA THR A 89 -21.96 16.37 -4.80
C THR A 89 -22.32 15.87 -6.20
N GLN A 90 -21.66 16.36 -7.24
CA GLN A 90 -21.97 16.08 -8.63
C GLN A 90 -21.01 15.02 -9.19
N ARG A 91 -21.53 13.90 -9.74
CA ARG A 91 -20.72 12.98 -10.55
C ARG A 91 -20.27 13.69 -11.84
N ILE A 92 -18.97 13.70 -12.11
CA ILE A 92 -18.34 14.39 -13.25
C ILE A 92 -18.12 13.43 -14.42
N TRP A 93 -17.66 12.22 -14.13
CA TRP A 93 -17.47 11.15 -15.10
C TRP A 93 -17.54 9.78 -14.41
N ASP A 94 -17.65 8.74 -15.23
CA ASP A 94 -17.70 7.34 -14.84
C ASP A 94 -16.78 6.57 -15.81
N ALA A 95 -15.60 6.16 -15.34
CA ALA A 95 -14.59 5.55 -16.19
C ALA A 95 -15.01 4.15 -16.65
N ASN A 96 -15.78 3.44 -15.82
CA ASN A 96 -16.30 2.13 -16.14
C ASN A 96 -17.32 2.18 -17.30
N ALA A 97 -18.19 3.19 -17.29
CA ALA A 97 -19.12 3.44 -18.40
C ALA A 97 -18.42 3.83 -19.70
N LEU A 98 -17.33 4.60 -19.62
CA LEU A 98 -16.53 5.01 -20.78
C LEU A 98 -15.68 3.86 -21.35
N LEU A 99 -15.10 3.02 -20.50
CA LEU A 99 -14.26 1.88 -20.89
C LEU A 99 -15.08 0.76 -21.54
N THR A 100 -16.34 0.59 -21.12
CA THR A 100 -17.26 -0.46 -21.62
C THR A 100 -17.97 -0.05 -22.93
N ASP A 101 -17.70 1.15 -23.48
CA ASP A 101 -18.23 1.55 -24.79
C ASP A 101 -17.56 0.73 -25.91
N ASP A 102 -18.34 -0.07 -26.62
CA ASP A 102 -17.83 -0.97 -27.68
C ASP A 102 -17.09 -0.21 -28.82
N THR A 103 -17.25 1.11 -28.94
CA THR A 103 -16.51 1.94 -29.92
C THR A 103 -15.04 2.22 -29.54
N ALA A 104 -14.64 1.93 -28.30
CA ALA A 104 -13.30 2.26 -27.78
C ALA A 104 -12.31 1.07 -27.76
N LEU A 105 -12.74 -0.15 -28.13
CA LEU A 105 -11.98 -1.38 -27.85
C LEU A 105 -10.73 -1.54 -28.72
N ASP A 106 -10.83 -1.28 -30.03
CA ASP A 106 -9.71 -1.43 -30.96
C ASP A 106 -8.55 -0.44 -30.69
N SER A 107 -8.81 0.67 -29.98
CA SER A 107 -7.85 1.74 -29.69
C SER A 107 -7.13 1.63 -28.34
N ARG A 108 -7.52 0.73 -27.43
CA ARG A 108 -6.91 0.62 -26.08
C ARG A 108 -5.40 0.39 -26.12
N VAL A 109 -4.62 1.23 -25.45
CA VAL A 109 -3.17 1.07 -25.34
C VAL A 109 -2.87 0.27 -24.07
N ILE A 110 -2.53 -1.01 -24.21
CA ILE A 110 -2.25 -1.89 -23.08
C ILE A 110 -0.83 -2.41 -23.20
N PHE A 111 -0.04 -2.19 -22.17
CA PHE A 111 1.36 -2.61 -22.07
C PHE A 111 1.51 -3.78 -21.13
N THR A 112 2.66 -4.43 -21.24
CA THR A 112 3.17 -5.40 -20.28
C THR A 112 4.70 -5.36 -20.32
N ALA A 113 5.37 -6.31 -19.71
CA ALA A 113 6.78 -6.57 -19.96
C ALA A 113 6.98 -8.02 -20.41
N VAL A 114 8.12 -8.29 -21.04
CA VAL A 114 8.59 -9.64 -21.37
C VAL A 114 10.01 -9.82 -20.83
N ALA A 115 10.31 -11.01 -20.31
CA ALA A 115 11.66 -11.39 -19.90
C ALA A 115 12.37 -12.21 -20.99
N ASN A 116 13.68 -12.02 -21.12
CA ASN A 116 14.53 -12.95 -21.87
C ASN A 116 15.04 -14.10 -20.99
N GLY A 117 15.67 -15.11 -21.60
CA GLY A 117 16.20 -16.28 -20.88
C GLY A 117 17.35 -16.03 -19.89
N VAL A 118 17.73 -14.76 -19.67
CA VAL A 118 18.72 -14.31 -18.67
C VAL A 118 18.05 -13.43 -17.59
N GLY A 119 16.72 -13.29 -17.62
CA GLY A 119 15.95 -12.49 -16.66
C GLY A 119 15.93 -10.99 -16.93
N VAL A 120 16.46 -10.52 -18.07
CA VAL A 120 16.34 -9.09 -18.44
C VAL A 120 14.91 -8.82 -18.92
N VAL A 121 14.24 -7.91 -18.21
CA VAL A 121 12.87 -7.48 -18.51
C VAL A 121 12.87 -6.27 -19.45
N THR A 122 11.96 -6.27 -20.41
CA THR A 122 11.74 -5.18 -21.37
C THR A 122 10.26 -4.91 -21.57
N GLY A 123 9.85 -3.65 -21.63
CA GLY A 123 8.49 -3.24 -21.98
C GLY A 123 8.01 -3.75 -23.34
N ALA A 124 6.76 -4.21 -23.39
CA ALA A 124 6.08 -4.73 -24.58
C ALA A 124 4.61 -4.24 -24.64
N VAL A 125 3.95 -4.46 -25.77
CA VAL A 125 2.49 -4.33 -25.89
C VAL A 125 1.85 -5.63 -25.42
N PHE A 126 0.77 -5.56 -24.64
CA PHE A 126 -0.01 -6.74 -24.27
C PHE A 126 -0.94 -7.12 -25.43
N GLU A 127 -0.48 -8.05 -26.28
CA GLU A 127 -1.18 -8.52 -27.47
C GLU A 127 -0.78 -9.97 -27.85
N PRO A 128 -1.56 -10.68 -28.68
CA PRO A 128 -1.29 -12.09 -29.02
C PRO A 128 0.07 -12.38 -29.66
N ALA A 129 0.74 -11.36 -30.19
CA ALA A 129 2.07 -11.48 -30.82
C ALA A 129 3.23 -11.25 -29.84
N ALA A 130 2.96 -10.89 -28.58
CA ALA A 130 4.01 -10.69 -27.59
C ALA A 130 4.70 -12.01 -27.22
N ASN A 131 6.00 -11.93 -26.95
CA ASN A 131 6.86 -13.09 -26.70
C ASN A 131 6.80 -13.50 -25.22
N PHE A 132 5.67 -14.08 -24.81
CA PHE A 132 5.47 -14.61 -23.47
C PHE A 132 6.37 -15.82 -23.20
N ASP A 133 6.83 -15.96 -21.95
CA ASP A 133 7.56 -17.14 -21.51
C ASP A 133 6.62 -18.35 -21.25
N ILE A 134 7.21 -19.51 -20.94
CA ILE A 134 6.47 -20.77 -20.74
C ILE A 134 5.56 -20.72 -19.50
N SER A 135 6.00 -20.05 -18.43
CA SER A 135 5.24 -19.90 -17.18
C SER A 135 4.09 -18.92 -17.36
N GLU A 136 4.35 -17.79 -18.02
CA GLU A 136 3.35 -16.78 -18.42
C GLU A 136 2.26 -17.39 -19.30
N ALA A 137 2.64 -18.06 -20.38
CA ALA A 137 1.69 -18.69 -21.30
C ALA A 137 0.89 -19.81 -20.61
N LYS A 138 1.50 -20.59 -19.71
CA LYS A 138 0.80 -21.58 -18.87
C LYS A 138 -0.20 -20.91 -17.93
N GLY A 139 0.16 -19.78 -17.31
CA GLY A 139 -0.72 -19.00 -16.42
C GLY A 139 -1.95 -18.47 -17.16
N LEU A 140 -1.73 -17.81 -18.30
CA LEU A 140 -2.81 -17.32 -19.19
C LEU A 140 -3.74 -18.46 -19.65
N MET A 141 -3.21 -19.67 -19.85
CA MET A 141 -3.98 -20.87 -20.22
C MET A 141 -4.58 -21.65 -19.03
N THR A 142 -4.54 -21.11 -17.80
CA THR A 142 -5.12 -21.73 -16.59
C THR A 142 -6.36 -20.95 -16.11
N PRO A 143 -7.52 -21.60 -15.84
CA PRO A 143 -7.80 -23.02 -15.97
C PRO A 143 -7.84 -23.45 -17.44
N SER A 144 -7.64 -24.74 -17.68
CA SER A 144 -7.59 -25.32 -19.02
C SER A 144 -8.85 -25.01 -19.84
N PRO A 145 -8.71 -24.75 -21.16
CA PRO A 145 -9.84 -24.41 -22.03
C PRO A 145 -10.86 -25.54 -22.14
N LYS A 146 -12.15 -25.20 -22.07
CA LYS A 146 -13.27 -26.14 -22.33
C LYS A 146 -13.36 -26.52 -23.81
N ASP A 147 -13.08 -25.57 -24.69
CA ASP A 147 -12.98 -25.76 -26.14
C ASP A 147 -11.58 -25.31 -26.60
N PRO A 148 -10.58 -26.21 -26.62
CA PRO A 148 -9.20 -25.87 -26.98
C PRO A 148 -9.01 -25.38 -28.43
N MET A 149 -10.03 -25.49 -29.30
CA MET A 149 -9.96 -24.98 -30.67
C MET A 149 -10.38 -23.51 -30.78
N ARG A 150 -11.18 -23.01 -29.82
CA ARG A 150 -11.67 -21.61 -29.79
C ARG A 150 -11.02 -20.81 -28.67
N ASP A 151 -10.89 -21.40 -27.49
CA ASP A 151 -10.21 -20.83 -26.33
C ASP A 151 -8.70 -21.09 -26.43
N ALA A 152 -8.08 -20.43 -27.41
CA ALA A 152 -6.63 -20.41 -27.61
C ALA A 152 -5.99 -19.18 -26.92
N LEU A 153 -4.67 -19.22 -26.70
CA LEU A 153 -3.93 -18.14 -26.02
C LEU A 153 -4.20 -16.76 -26.63
N SER A 154 -4.23 -16.66 -27.97
CA SER A 154 -4.57 -15.41 -28.67
C SER A 154 -5.97 -14.90 -28.33
N ALA A 155 -6.98 -15.77 -28.30
CA ALA A 155 -8.34 -15.41 -27.94
C ALA A 155 -8.44 -14.93 -26.48
N ARG A 156 -7.72 -15.58 -25.54
CA ARG A 156 -7.67 -15.16 -24.14
C ARG A 156 -7.07 -13.78 -23.98
N ILE A 157 -5.97 -13.51 -24.68
CA ILE A 157 -5.32 -12.20 -24.65
C ILE A 157 -6.26 -11.13 -25.23
N GLU A 158 -6.89 -11.37 -26.37
CA GLU A 158 -7.87 -10.42 -26.92
C GLU A 158 -9.05 -10.19 -25.98
N TYR A 159 -9.60 -11.23 -25.35
CA TYR A 159 -10.63 -11.09 -24.33
C TYR A 159 -10.15 -10.23 -23.16
N LEU A 160 -8.97 -10.49 -22.61
CA LEU A 160 -8.38 -9.70 -21.52
C LEU A 160 -8.15 -8.24 -21.92
N ARG A 161 -7.76 -7.97 -23.18
CA ARG A 161 -7.66 -6.61 -23.74
C ARG A 161 -9.02 -5.91 -23.86
N GLY A 162 -10.13 -6.64 -23.76
CA GLY A 162 -11.50 -6.10 -23.77
C GLY A 162 -12.37 -6.60 -24.91
N MET A 163 -11.85 -7.42 -25.84
CA MET A 163 -12.64 -7.94 -26.95
C MET A 163 -13.78 -8.84 -26.47
N ARG A 164 -14.96 -8.67 -27.07
CA ARG A 164 -16.22 -9.27 -26.58
C ARG A 164 -16.83 -10.33 -27.49
N TYR A 165 -16.13 -10.70 -28.56
CA TYR A 165 -16.58 -11.73 -29.51
C TYR A 165 -16.88 -13.06 -28.79
N ASP A 166 -15.96 -13.51 -27.92
CA ASP A 166 -16.08 -14.79 -27.22
C ASP A 166 -17.04 -14.80 -26.03
N GLU A 167 -17.52 -13.62 -25.61
CA GLU A 167 -18.66 -13.49 -24.68
C GLU A 167 -19.98 -13.86 -25.38
N THR A 168 -20.08 -13.58 -26.68
CA THR A 168 -21.28 -13.83 -27.48
C THR A 168 -21.33 -15.27 -27.99
N SER A 169 -20.16 -15.88 -28.24
CA SER A 169 -20.04 -17.30 -28.62
C SER A 169 -20.25 -18.26 -27.43
N GLY A 170 -20.19 -17.76 -26.19
CA GLY A 170 -20.26 -18.55 -24.96
C GLY A 170 -18.98 -19.33 -24.65
N VAL A 171 -17.88 -19.05 -25.36
CA VAL A 171 -16.56 -19.66 -25.10
C VAL A 171 -15.95 -19.07 -23.82
N MET A 172 -16.14 -17.76 -23.60
CA MET A 172 -15.66 -17.05 -22.42
C MET A 172 -16.79 -16.36 -21.65
N ARG A 173 -16.54 -16.06 -20.38
CA ARG A 173 -17.50 -15.42 -19.47
C ARG A 173 -18.01 -14.10 -20.04
N LYS A 174 -19.34 -13.94 -20.12
CA LYS A 174 -19.94 -12.64 -20.41
C LYS A 174 -19.63 -11.65 -19.28
N ARG A 175 -19.11 -10.47 -19.63
CA ARG A 175 -18.85 -9.37 -18.71
C ARG A 175 -20.01 -8.37 -18.74
N ASN A 176 -20.36 -7.80 -17.59
CA ASN A 176 -21.24 -6.64 -17.56
C ASN A 176 -20.47 -5.35 -17.87
N THR A 177 -19.21 -5.27 -17.42
CA THR A 177 -18.32 -4.14 -17.59
C THR A 177 -16.88 -4.61 -17.80
N LEU A 178 -16.03 -3.77 -18.39
CA LEU A 178 -14.63 -4.15 -18.67
C LEU A 178 -13.67 -3.86 -17.51
N LEU A 179 -13.95 -2.84 -16.68
CA LEU A 179 -13.14 -2.54 -15.49
C LEU A 179 -13.35 -3.62 -14.43
N GLY A 180 -12.26 -4.20 -13.93
CA GLY A 180 -12.28 -5.19 -12.85
C GLY A 180 -12.49 -4.58 -11.46
N ALA A 181 -12.91 -5.42 -10.51
CA ALA A 181 -13.08 -5.05 -9.10
C ALA A 181 -11.89 -4.24 -8.54
N ILE A 182 -12.15 -3.08 -7.93
CA ILE A 182 -11.15 -2.32 -7.18
C ILE A 182 -11.45 -2.53 -5.69
N ILE A 183 -10.57 -3.24 -4.99
CA ILE A 183 -10.78 -3.68 -3.59
C ILE A 183 -9.84 -2.90 -2.66
N HIS A 184 -8.52 -3.09 -2.79
CA HIS A 184 -7.54 -2.47 -1.89
C HIS A 184 -6.69 -1.36 -2.54
N SER A 185 -6.68 -1.23 -3.88
CA SER A 185 -5.94 -0.16 -4.55
C SER A 185 -6.61 1.19 -4.34
N GLN A 186 -5.87 2.12 -3.74
CA GLN A 186 -6.23 3.53 -3.72
C GLN A 186 -5.89 4.23 -5.04
N VAL A 187 -6.44 5.42 -5.24
CA VAL A 187 -6.24 6.22 -6.45
C VAL A 187 -5.07 7.19 -6.26
N LEU A 188 -4.04 7.02 -7.08
CA LEU A 188 -2.88 7.91 -7.15
C LEU A 188 -3.13 9.01 -8.20
N TYR A 189 -3.39 10.24 -7.74
CA TYR A 189 -3.54 11.41 -8.63
C TYR A 189 -2.19 12.08 -8.91
N VAL A 190 -1.90 12.33 -10.18
CA VAL A 190 -0.66 12.97 -10.65
C VAL A 190 -1.01 14.13 -11.58
N GLY A 191 -0.64 15.35 -11.18
CA GLY A 191 -0.68 16.55 -12.01
C GLY A 191 0.72 17.09 -12.25
N TYR A 192 0.86 18.43 -12.26
CA TYR A 192 2.18 19.08 -12.27
C TYR A 192 3.07 18.59 -11.10
N PRO A 193 4.40 18.52 -11.29
CA PRO A 193 5.32 18.09 -10.24
C PRO A 193 5.40 19.12 -9.10
N GLY A 194 4.96 18.71 -7.91
CA GLY A 194 4.86 19.57 -6.71
C GLY A 194 5.97 19.41 -5.69
N GLY A 195 7.00 18.59 -5.99
CA GLY A 195 8.17 18.38 -5.14
C GLY A 195 9.00 19.65 -4.90
N ARG A 196 10.04 19.54 -4.08
CA ARG A 196 10.92 20.66 -3.67
C ARG A 196 12.36 20.21 -3.48
N TYR A 197 12.93 19.60 -4.51
CA TYR A 197 14.30 19.11 -4.44
C TYR A 197 15.31 20.22 -4.63
N VAL A 198 16.37 20.19 -3.83
CA VAL A 198 17.58 20.95 -4.17
C VAL A 198 18.35 20.24 -5.28
N ASN A 199 19.02 21.03 -6.11
CA ASN A 199 19.95 20.57 -7.15
C ASN A 199 21.35 20.31 -6.59
N ASP A 200 21.43 19.91 -5.32
CA ASP A 200 22.66 19.59 -4.62
C ASP A 200 22.49 18.20 -4.00
N TRP A 201 23.49 17.35 -4.18
CA TRP A 201 23.65 16.11 -3.45
C TRP A 201 24.86 16.28 -2.54
N PRO A 202 24.76 16.03 -1.22
CA PRO A 202 25.87 16.17 -0.29
C PRO A 202 27.18 15.58 -0.84
N THR A 203 28.05 16.45 -1.37
CA THR A 203 29.22 16.04 -2.18
C THR A 203 30.23 15.23 -1.38
N LYS A 204 30.14 15.26 -0.05
CA LYS A 204 30.83 14.35 0.86
C LYS A 204 29.90 13.87 1.97
N ILE A 205 29.68 12.55 2.03
CA ILE A 205 28.93 11.91 3.12
C ILE A 205 29.93 11.10 3.96
N GLY A 206 30.01 11.42 5.27
CA GLY A 206 31.05 10.86 6.14
C GLY A 206 32.48 11.14 5.68
N GLY A 207 32.71 12.25 4.98
CA GLY A 207 34.00 12.63 4.40
C GLY A 207 34.39 11.92 3.10
N LYS A 208 33.57 10.99 2.60
CA LYS A 208 33.78 10.28 1.33
C LYS A 208 33.05 11.01 0.20
N SER A 209 33.73 11.26 -0.91
CA SER A 209 33.08 11.83 -2.11
C SER A 209 32.07 10.86 -2.69
N VAL A 210 30.91 11.37 -3.08
CA VAL A 210 29.83 10.62 -3.74
C VAL A 210 29.63 11.21 -5.14
N LEU A 211 29.54 10.36 -6.15
CA LEU A 211 29.20 10.77 -7.51
C LEU A 211 27.68 10.58 -7.68
N ALA A 212 26.94 11.68 -7.56
CA ALA A 212 25.51 11.70 -7.81
C ALA A 212 25.23 12.31 -9.20
N PRO A 213 24.42 11.68 -10.07
CA PRO A 213 24.19 12.19 -11.43
C PRO A 213 23.53 13.57 -11.49
N GLU A 214 22.77 13.95 -10.46
CA GLU A 214 22.19 15.29 -10.29
C GLU A 214 23.23 16.41 -10.19
N MET A 215 24.50 16.06 -9.89
CA MET A 215 25.63 16.99 -9.77
C MET A 215 26.43 17.15 -11.08
N ASP A 216 26.00 16.50 -12.17
CA ASP A 216 26.66 16.69 -13.46
C ASP A 216 26.44 18.12 -14.01
N ALA A 217 27.41 18.65 -14.74
CA ALA A 217 27.31 19.97 -15.36
C ALA A 217 26.20 20.06 -16.43
N GLN A 218 25.71 18.92 -16.94
CA GLN A 218 24.60 18.81 -17.89
C GLN A 218 23.27 18.45 -17.22
N ALA A 219 23.25 18.22 -15.89
CA ALA A 219 22.06 17.81 -15.17
C ALA A 219 20.92 18.85 -15.26
N GLN A 220 19.72 18.38 -15.58
CA GLN A 220 18.52 19.21 -15.52
C GLN A 220 18.24 19.60 -14.06
N THR A 221 18.03 20.88 -13.79
CA THR A 221 17.60 21.30 -12.45
C THR A 221 16.14 20.93 -12.20
N TYR A 222 15.79 20.68 -10.95
CA TYR A 222 14.41 20.37 -10.59
C TYR A 222 13.45 21.53 -10.92
N ASP A 223 13.90 22.79 -10.82
CA ASP A 223 13.13 23.96 -11.26
C ASP A 223 12.88 23.98 -12.78
N GLN A 224 13.84 23.50 -13.59
CA GLN A 224 13.65 23.32 -15.03
C GLN A 224 12.63 22.20 -15.31
N PHE A 225 12.71 21.08 -14.60
CA PHE A 225 11.75 19.98 -14.70
C PHE A 225 10.32 20.43 -14.35
N VAL A 226 10.15 21.17 -13.25
CA VAL A 226 8.86 21.74 -12.84
C VAL A 226 8.34 22.71 -13.88
N SER A 227 9.20 23.56 -14.44
CA SER A 227 8.82 24.51 -15.51
C SER A 227 8.41 23.79 -16.79
N ALA A 228 9.11 22.72 -17.17
CA ALA A 228 8.81 21.93 -18.38
C ALA A 228 7.52 21.10 -18.26
N ASN A 229 7.12 20.73 -17.04
CA ASN A 229 5.95 19.90 -16.76
C ASN A 229 4.81 20.66 -16.06
N ALA A 230 4.83 22.00 -16.09
CA ALA A 230 3.83 22.85 -15.44
C ALA A 230 2.40 22.57 -15.95
N ASP A 231 2.25 22.34 -17.26
CA ASP A 231 0.98 22.04 -17.93
C ASP A 231 0.75 20.52 -18.12
N ARG A 232 1.43 19.66 -17.34
CA ARG A 232 1.26 18.20 -17.45
C ARG A 232 -0.20 17.79 -17.26
N ALA A 233 -0.74 17.09 -18.27
CA ALA A 233 -2.11 16.59 -18.27
C ALA A 233 -2.38 15.73 -17.02
N PRO A 234 -3.35 16.10 -16.15
CA PRO A 234 -3.56 15.36 -14.91
C PRO A 234 -4.16 13.96 -15.15
N MET A 235 -3.54 12.98 -14.49
CA MET A 235 -3.88 11.56 -14.56
C MET A 235 -4.25 11.02 -13.18
N ILE A 236 -5.01 9.93 -13.16
CA ILE A 236 -5.05 9.00 -12.03
C ILE A 236 -4.51 7.63 -12.45
N TYR A 237 -3.89 6.96 -11.48
CA TYR A 237 -3.41 5.59 -11.59
C TYR A 237 -4.06 4.74 -10.50
N VAL A 238 -4.61 3.58 -10.86
CA VAL A 238 -5.28 2.67 -9.93
C VAL A 238 -5.19 1.23 -10.43
N GLY A 239 -4.91 0.28 -9.53
CA GLY A 239 -4.96 -1.15 -9.81
C GLY A 239 -6.39 -1.67 -9.79
N ALA A 240 -6.72 -2.54 -10.75
CA ALA A 240 -7.99 -3.27 -10.80
C ALA A 240 -7.76 -4.77 -10.98
N ASN A 241 -8.70 -5.57 -10.48
CA ASN A 241 -8.59 -7.02 -10.48
C ASN A 241 -8.99 -7.71 -11.81
N ASP A 242 -9.06 -6.94 -12.91
CA ASP A 242 -9.06 -7.43 -14.30
C ASP A 242 -7.64 -7.71 -14.83
N GLY A 243 -6.61 -7.40 -14.05
CA GLY A 243 -5.21 -7.65 -14.36
C GLY A 243 -4.37 -6.40 -14.56
N MET A 244 -4.92 -5.19 -14.41
CA MET A 244 -4.27 -3.98 -14.91
C MET A 244 -4.09 -2.88 -13.85
N LEU A 245 -3.00 -2.13 -14.00
CA LEU A 245 -2.99 -0.71 -13.60
C LEU A 245 -3.63 0.10 -14.73
N HIS A 246 -4.67 0.89 -14.43
CA HIS A 246 -5.27 1.82 -15.40
C HIS A 246 -4.71 3.23 -15.20
N ALA A 247 -4.34 3.88 -16.31
CA ALA A 247 -4.02 5.30 -16.37
C ALA A 247 -5.19 6.06 -17.01
N ILE A 248 -5.89 6.89 -16.23
CA ILE A 248 -7.14 7.55 -16.64
C ILE A 248 -6.99 9.07 -16.55
N HIS A 249 -7.48 9.78 -17.57
CA HIS A 249 -7.45 11.25 -17.61
C HIS A 249 -8.36 11.85 -16.53
N ALA A 250 -7.80 12.69 -15.66
CA ALA A 250 -8.50 13.31 -14.54
C ALA A 250 -8.34 14.84 -14.50
N PRO A 251 -8.66 15.57 -15.58
CA PRO A 251 -8.50 17.02 -15.62
C PRO A 251 -9.35 17.71 -14.55
N VAL A 252 -8.78 18.75 -13.92
CA VAL A 252 -9.48 19.57 -12.91
C VAL A 252 -10.62 20.34 -13.57
N PRO A 253 -11.89 20.15 -13.16
CA PRO A 253 -13.01 20.82 -13.80
C PRO A 253 -13.14 22.28 -13.36
N THR A 254 -13.42 23.16 -14.33
CA THR A 254 -13.71 24.59 -14.09
C THR A 254 -15.12 24.75 -13.51
N CYS A 255 -15.26 24.54 -12.20
CA CYS A 255 -16.54 24.67 -11.51
C CYS A 255 -17.01 26.13 -11.38
N GLN A 256 -18.30 26.36 -11.61
CA GLN A 256 -18.95 27.66 -11.46
C GLN A 256 -20.05 27.58 -10.39
N THR A 257 -20.14 28.60 -9.54
CA THR A 257 -21.26 28.75 -8.59
C THR A 257 -22.45 29.35 -9.31
N THR A 258 -23.61 28.70 -9.21
CA THR A 258 -24.89 29.16 -9.75
C THR A 258 -25.92 29.27 -8.61
N GLU A 259 -27.08 29.88 -8.87
CA GLU A 259 -28.20 29.93 -7.91
C GLU A 259 -28.71 28.53 -7.50
N LEU A 260 -28.47 27.51 -8.35
CA LEU A 260 -28.82 26.11 -8.10
C LEU A 260 -27.66 25.31 -7.47
N GLY A 261 -26.59 25.97 -7.05
CA GLY A 261 -25.39 25.35 -6.47
C GLY A 261 -24.17 25.34 -7.40
N MET A 262 -23.12 24.63 -6.99
CA MET A 262 -21.88 24.52 -7.76
C MET A 262 -22.05 23.51 -8.90
N ARG A 263 -21.80 23.94 -10.14
CA ARG A 263 -21.82 23.10 -11.34
C ARG A 263 -20.43 22.97 -11.92
N CYS A 264 -19.99 21.73 -12.13
CA CYS A 264 -18.68 21.40 -12.68
C CYS A 264 -18.89 20.65 -14.03
N PRO A 265 -18.59 21.25 -15.18
CA PRO A 265 -18.69 20.57 -16.46
C PRO A 265 -17.60 19.49 -16.59
N THR A 266 -17.93 18.38 -17.24
CA THR A 266 -16.98 17.34 -17.60
C THR A 266 -15.99 17.89 -18.63
N GLY A 267 -14.69 17.80 -18.34
CA GLY A 267 -13.63 18.21 -19.28
C GLY A 267 -13.51 17.23 -20.46
N SER A 268 -12.87 17.67 -21.54
CA SER A 268 -12.52 16.77 -22.65
C SER A 268 -11.65 15.62 -22.14
N TYR A 269 -11.90 14.41 -22.65
CA TYR A 269 -11.25 13.16 -22.25
C TYR A 269 -11.41 12.75 -20.77
N ALA A 270 -12.14 13.51 -19.93
CA ALA A 270 -12.20 13.25 -18.50
C ALA A 270 -12.88 11.91 -18.19
N GLY A 271 -12.20 11.05 -17.42
CA GLY A 271 -12.63 9.69 -17.11
C GLY A 271 -12.30 8.65 -18.18
N GLN A 272 -11.70 9.03 -19.32
CA GLN A 272 -11.26 8.08 -20.34
C GLN A 272 -9.92 7.46 -19.95
N GLU A 273 -9.79 6.16 -20.19
CA GLU A 273 -8.51 5.45 -20.09
C GLU A 273 -7.57 5.94 -21.21
N ALA A 274 -6.38 6.39 -20.83
CA ALA A 274 -5.31 6.73 -21.77
C ALA A 274 -4.51 5.47 -22.16
N TRP A 275 -4.20 4.64 -21.16
CA TRP A 275 -3.50 3.36 -21.31
C TRP A 275 -3.65 2.50 -20.05
N ALA A 276 -3.25 1.24 -20.15
CA ALA A 276 -3.19 0.30 -19.02
C ALA A 276 -1.90 -0.52 -19.05
N TYR A 277 -1.52 -1.11 -17.91
CA TYR A 277 -0.33 -1.96 -17.76
C TYR A 277 -0.68 -3.27 -17.05
N VAL A 278 -0.29 -4.40 -17.64
CA VAL A 278 -0.48 -5.77 -17.11
C VAL A 278 0.88 -6.28 -16.60
N PRO A 279 1.10 -6.40 -15.27
CA PRO A 279 2.37 -6.89 -14.73
C PRO A 279 2.58 -8.39 -14.99
N ARG A 280 3.81 -8.86 -15.21
CA ARG A 280 4.06 -10.31 -15.45
C ARG A 280 3.64 -11.16 -14.25
N ALA A 281 3.81 -10.62 -13.04
CA ALA A 281 3.53 -11.29 -11.77
C ALA A 281 2.07 -11.76 -11.57
N VAL A 282 1.08 -11.26 -12.33
CA VAL A 282 -0.35 -11.66 -12.18
C VAL A 282 -0.81 -12.73 -13.17
N TYR A 283 0.03 -13.15 -14.12
CA TYR A 283 -0.37 -13.95 -15.28
C TYR A 283 -0.99 -15.31 -14.92
N SER A 284 -0.55 -15.92 -13.81
CA SER A 284 -1.14 -17.16 -13.26
C SER A 284 -2.60 -17.03 -12.87
N ASN A 285 -3.06 -15.81 -12.55
CA ASN A 285 -4.43 -15.52 -12.14
C ASN A 285 -5.30 -14.97 -13.30
N LEU A 286 -4.70 -14.35 -14.33
CA LEU A 286 -5.43 -13.74 -15.45
C LEU A 286 -6.34 -14.71 -16.21
N GLY A 287 -5.86 -15.92 -16.50
CA GLY A 287 -6.64 -16.91 -17.25
C GLY A 287 -7.95 -17.32 -16.55
N ARG A 288 -8.06 -17.13 -15.23
CA ARG A 288 -9.29 -17.40 -14.46
C ARG A 288 -10.43 -16.46 -14.82
N LEU A 289 -10.13 -15.24 -15.28
CA LEU A 289 -11.12 -14.20 -15.63
C LEU A 289 -12.00 -14.54 -16.84
N THR A 290 -11.58 -15.52 -17.66
CA THR A 290 -12.33 -16.03 -18.82
C THR A 290 -13.37 -17.10 -18.45
N SER A 291 -13.31 -17.66 -17.23
CA SER A 291 -14.07 -18.85 -16.82
C SER A 291 -15.59 -18.68 -16.88
N THR A 292 -16.26 -19.51 -17.70
CA THR A 292 -17.71 -19.45 -17.93
C THR A 292 -18.56 -19.98 -16.77
N ASP A 293 -18.03 -20.89 -15.95
CA ASP A 293 -18.70 -21.35 -14.73
C ASP A 293 -18.17 -20.56 -13.53
N ASN A 294 -19.07 -20.07 -12.66
CA ASN A 294 -18.81 -19.45 -11.35
C ASN A 294 -17.42 -18.83 -11.22
N LEU A 295 -17.22 -17.62 -11.75
CA LEU A 295 -15.94 -16.89 -11.77
C LEU A 295 -15.17 -17.12 -10.46
N PRO A 296 -14.10 -17.94 -10.47
CA PRO A 296 -13.34 -18.17 -9.27
C PRO A 296 -12.45 -16.96 -9.10
N PHE A 297 -12.85 -16.05 -8.22
CA PHE A 297 -12.10 -14.83 -7.98
C PHE A 297 -10.68 -15.16 -7.52
N ALA A 298 -9.73 -14.41 -8.06
CA ALA A 298 -8.34 -14.36 -7.60
C ALA A 298 -7.90 -12.91 -7.75
N PRO A 299 -7.28 -12.30 -6.73
CA PRO A 299 -6.69 -10.98 -6.87
C PRO A 299 -5.68 -10.94 -8.01
N THR A 300 -5.52 -9.78 -8.63
CA THR A 300 -4.47 -9.51 -9.63
C THR A 300 -3.77 -8.20 -9.29
N VAL A 301 -4.07 -7.07 -9.93
CA VAL A 301 -3.41 -5.79 -9.61
C VAL A 301 -4.22 -5.05 -8.54
N ASP A 302 -3.85 -5.27 -7.28
CA ASP A 302 -4.64 -4.79 -6.13
C ASP A 302 -3.86 -3.89 -5.16
N ALA A 303 -2.54 -3.70 -5.36
CA ALA A 303 -1.75 -2.81 -4.51
C ALA A 303 -1.92 -1.33 -4.91
N THR A 304 -1.92 -0.44 -3.92
CA THR A 304 -1.87 1.01 -4.16
C THR A 304 -0.48 1.40 -4.70
N PRO A 305 -0.37 1.94 -5.93
CA PRO A 305 0.90 2.41 -6.47
C PRO A 305 1.38 3.68 -5.74
N ILE A 306 2.68 3.96 -5.81
CA ILE A 306 3.26 5.24 -5.42
C ILE A 306 3.88 5.95 -6.62
N MET A 307 4.02 7.26 -6.53
CA MET A 307 4.89 8.03 -7.43
C MET A 307 5.83 8.91 -6.60
N ARG A 308 7.06 9.09 -7.10
CA ARG A 308 7.97 10.14 -6.66
C ARG A 308 8.73 10.67 -7.87
N ASP A 309 8.97 11.98 -7.91
CA ASP A 309 9.90 12.54 -8.88
C ASP A 309 11.33 12.13 -8.50
N VAL A 310 12.08 11.60 -9.46
CA VAL A 310 13.43 11.02 -9.34
C VAL A 310 14.32 11.52 -10.47
N PHE A 311 15.64 11.43 -10.31
CA PHE A 311 16.60 11.82 -11.35
C PHE A 311 17.28 10.60 -11.98
N PHE A 312 17.32 10.58 -13.31
CA PHE A 312 17.94 9.54 -14.11
C PHE A 312 19.25 10.04 -14.73
N GLY A 313 20.30 9.24 -14.60
CA GLY A 313 21.67 9.61 -14.98
C GLY A 313 22.38 8.58 -15.87
N GLU A 314 21.90 7.33 -15.88
CA GLU A 314 22.44 6.31 -16.78
C GLU A 314 22.04 6.59 -18.23
N ASN A 315 22.82 6.02 -19.16
CA ASN A 315 22.60 6.10 -20.61
C ASN A 315 22.58 7.55 -21.19
N GLY A 316 23.11 8.53 -20.45
CA GLY A 316 23.20 9.93 -20.89
C GLY A 316 21.89 10.71 -20.78
N ASP A 317 20.96 10.24 -19.95
CA ASP A 317 19.66 10.90 -19.70
C ASP A 317 19.86 12.27 -19.02
N HIS A 318 20.41 12.29 -17.80
CA HIS A 318 20.66 13.49 -16.99
C HIS A 318 19.42 14.39 -16.77
N THR A 319 18.21 13.81 -16.78
CA THR A 319 16.95 14.53 -16.52
C THR A 319 16.12 13.96 -15.36
N TRP A 320 15.13 14.74 -14.95
CA TRP A 320 14.15 14.36 -13.94
C TRP A 320 12.95 13.65 -14.57
N HIS A 321 12.41 12.68 -13.83
CA HIS A 321 11.29 11.84 -14.23
C HIS A 321 10.30 11.66 -13.07
N SER A 322 9.02 11.46 -13.37
CA SER A 322 8.03 10.99 -12.38
C SER A 322 7.94 9.46 -12.45
N LEU A 323 8.57 8.78 -11.50
CA LEU A 323 8.58 7.33 -11.40
C LEU A 323 7.36 6.84 -10.62
N LEU A 324 6.53 6.01 -11.26
CA LEU A 324 5.49 5.21 -10.59
C LEU A 324 6.04 3.82 -10.26
N VAL A 325 5.81 3.33 -9.04
CA VAL A 325 6.08 1.94 -8.67
C VAL A 325 4.82 1.32 -8.07
N GLY A 326 4.44 0.14 -8.56
CA GLY A 326 3.30 -0.62 -8.08
C GLY A 326 3.64 -2.07 -7.73
N GLY A 327 2.91 -2.62 -6.76
CA GLY A 327 2.89 -4.06 -6.46
C GLY A 327 1.57 -4.69 -6.88
N VAL A 328 1.32 -5.92 -6.44
CA VAL A 328 0.13 -6.72 -6.81
C VAL A 328 -0.56 -7.40 -5.61
N ARG A 329 -0.14 -7.12 -4.36
CA ARG A 329 -0.67 -7.77 -3.14
C ARG A 329 -0.71 -9.29 -3.30
N LEU A 330 -1.88 -9.92 -3.16
CA LEU A 330 -2.08 -11.37 -3.27
C LEU A 330 -2.16 -11.88 -4.71
N GLY A 331 -2.15 -10.98 -5.71
CA GLY A 331 -2.21 -11.38 -7.12
C GLY A 331 -0.91 -11.95 -7.67
N GLY A 332 0.21 -11.79 -6.95
CA GLY A 332 1.52 -12.32 -7.34
C GLY A 332 2.67 -11.87 -6.44
N ARG A 333 3.88 -12.30 -6.78
CA ARG A 333 5.12 -11.97 -6.07
C ARG A 333 6.01 -11.10 -6.94
N GLY A 334 5.63 -9.84 -7.12
CA GLY A 334 6.39 -8.91 -7.93
C GLY A 334 5.93 -7.46 -7.81
N LEU A 335 6.75 -6.59 -8.38
CA LEU A 335 6.50 -5.16 -8.56
C LEU A 335 6.97 -4.72 -9.95
N TYR A 336 6.45 -3.57 -10.37
CA TYR A 336 6.73 -2.95 -11.66
C TYR A 336 6.99 -1.46 -11.49
N ALA A 337 7.82 -0.91 -12.38
CA ALA A 337 8.21 0.48 -12.38
C ALA A 337 7.94 1.12 -13.74
N LEU A 338 7.21 2.23 -13.74
CA LEU A 338 6.77 2.94 -14.94
C LEU A 338 7.24 4.39 -14.90
N ASP A 339 7.79 4.87 -16.01
CA ASP A 339 7.95 6.30 -16.24
C ASP A 339 6.61 6.89 -16.68
N ILE A 340 6.09 7.80 -15.85
CA ILE A 340 4.83 8.51 -16.08
C ILE A 340 5.04 10.03 -16.23
N THR A 341 6.25 10.44 -16.61
CA THR A 341 6.64 11.85 -16.75
C THR A 341 5.77 12.58 -17.75
N ASP A 342 5.57 12.01 -18.94
CA ASP A 342 4.74 12.58 -20.01
C ASP A 342 3.61 11.63 -20.43
N PRO A 343 2.39 11.80 -19.87
CA PRO A 343 1.25 10.95 -20.20
C PRO A 343 0.71 11.15 -21.63
N THR A 344 1.26 12.09 -22.41
CA THR A 344 0.82 12.38 -23.79
C THR A 344 1.69 11.73 -24.86
N LYS A 345 2.92 11.29 -24.52
CA LYS A 345 3.84 10.61 -25.45
C LYS A 345 3.71 9.08 -25.46
N VAL A 346 2.78 8.55 -24.69
CA VAL A 346 2.56 7.10 -24.53
C VAL A 346 2.06 6.48 -25.84
N SER A 347 2.73 5.42 -26.31
CA SER A 347 2.46 4.84 -27.64
C SER A 347 2.77 3.34 -27.68
N ARG A 348 1.89 2.57 -28.36
CA ARG A 348 2.12 1.14 -28.67
C ARG A 348 3.44 0.88 -29.41
N VAL A 349 3.99 1.87 -30.11
CA VAL A 349 5.25 1.74 -30.88
C VAL A 349 6.50 1.75 -29.98
N PHE A 350 6.42 2.39 -28.80
CA PHE A 350 7.58 2.59 -27.91
C PHE A 350 7.24 2.28 -26.44
N PRO A 351 6.85 1.03 -26.11
CA PRO A 351 6.50 0.63 -24.74
C PRO A 351 7.66 0.84 -23.74
N LEU A 352 8.91 0.81 -24.20
CA LEU A 352 10.12 1.02 -23.42
C LEU A 352 10.28 2.45 -22.85
N HIS A 353 9.52 3.43 -23.34
CA HIS A 353 9.49 4.77 -22.75
C HIS A 353 8.55 4.88 -21.54
N THR A 354 7.70 3.88 -21.30
CA THR A 354 6.77 3.88 -20.17
C THR A 354 7.09 2.74 -19.20
N VAL A 355 7.49 1.57 -19.69
CA VAL A 355 7.81 0.39 -18.87
C VAL A 355 9.33 0.31 -18.68
N LEU A 356 9.81 0.62 -17.48
CA LEU A 356 11.24 0.65 -17.17
C LEU A 356 11.76 -0.74 -16.81
N TRP A 357 11.17 -1.35 -15.78
CA TRP A 357 11.58 -2.64 -15.25
C TRP A 357 10.47 -3.28 -14.41
N GLU A 358 10.57 -4.59 -14.21
CA GLU A 358 9.86 -5.32 -13.15
C GLU A 358 10.89 -6.00 -12.24
N PHE A 359 10.46 -6.39 -11.04
CA PHE A 359 11.21 -7.29 -10.16
C PHE A 359 10.22 -8.29 -9.56
N ASP A 360 10.44 -9.57 -9.85
CA ASP A 360 9.56 -10.66 -9.44
C ASP A 360 10.33 -11.83 -8.83
N ALA A 361 9.62 -12.69 -8.10
CA ALA A 361 10.22 -13.77 -7.34
C ALA A 361 10.72 -14.97 -8.17
N ASP A 362 10.45 -14.98 -9.47
CA ASP A 362 10.85 -16.04 -10.40
C ASP A 362 12.11 -15.65 -11.19
N MET A 363 12.62 -14.42 -11.00
CA MET A 363 13.90 -13.95 -11.51
C MET A 363 15.11 -14.74 -10.95
N PRO A 364 16.19 -14.89 -11.74
CA PRO A 364 17.41 -15.56 -11.28
C PRO A 364 18.07 -14.79 -10.12
N SER A 365 18.65 -15.55 -9.18
CA SER A 365 19.51 -14.98 -8.13
C SER A 365 20.81 -14.43 -8.72
N GLY A 366 21.38 -13.41 -8.09
CA GLY A 366 22.54 -12.69 -8.65
C GLY A 366 23.38 -12.00 -7.59
N LEU A 367 24.42 -11.30 -8.03
CA LEU A 367 25.24 -10.45 -7.15
C LEU A 367 24.72 -9.02 -7.18
N SER A 368 24.48 -8.46 -6.00
CA SER A 368 24.04 -7.07 -5.82
C SER A 368 25.19 -6.09 -6.03
N ALA A 369 24.89 -4.80 -6.19
CA ALA A 369 25.91 -3.75 -6.27
C ALA A 369 26.79 -3.66 -5.00
N ALA A 370 26.32 -4.19 -3.86
CA ALA A 370 27.08 -4.34 -2.63
C ALA A 370 28.12 -5.49 -2.65
N GLY A 371 28.02 -6.40 -3.62
CA GLY A 371 28.83 -7.62 -3.73
C GLY A 371 28.24 -8.85 -3.02
N ASP A 372 27.13 -8.69 -2.30
CA ASP A 372 26.39 -9.78 -1.64
C ASP A 372 25.44 -10.48 -2.64
N GLU A 373 25.21 -11.79 -2.48
CA GLU A 373 24.19 -12.52 -3.23
C GLU A 373 22.78 -12.09 -2.81
N TYR A 374 21.90 -11.77 -3.78
CA TYR A 374 20.48 -11.52 -3.56
C TYR A 374 19.64 -12.65 -4.17
N ARG A 375 18.48 -12.93 -3.55
CA ARG A 375 17.58 -14.00 -3.96
C ARG A 375 16.18 -13.45 -4.22
N PRO A 376 15.74 -13.27 -5.47
CA PRO A 376 14.38 -12.79 -5.77
C PRO A 376 13.28 -13.67 -5.17
N ALA A 377 13.53 -14.97 -5.01
CA ALA A 377 12.61 -15.89 -4.33
C ALA A 377 12.32 -15.55 -2.84
N ASP A 378 13.15 -14.70 -2.19
CA ASP A 378 12.87 -14.16 -0.84
C ASP A 378 11.84 -13.00 -0.88
N LEU A 379 11.32 -12.63 -2.07
CA LEU A 379 10.15 -11.78 -2.29
C LEU A 379 8.86 -12.63 -2.25
N GLY A 380 8.04 -12.39 -1.23
CA GLY A 380 6.67 -12.88 -1.12
C GLY A 380 5.65 -11.98 -1.83
N TYR A 381 4.38 -12.15 -1.47
CA TYR A 381 3.28 -11.37 -2.00
C TYR A 381 3.36 -9.90 -1.54
N THR A 382 3.26 -8.96 -2.49
CA THR A 382 3.64 -7.54 -2.30
C THR A 382 2.52 -6.72 -1.65
N TYR A 383 2.20 -7.06 -0.39
CA TYR A 383 1.28 -6.29 0.46
C TYR A 383 1.87 -4.97 0.95
N GLY A 384 3.18 -4.94 1.18
CA GLY A 384 3.92 -3.73 1.52
C GLY A 384 3.99 -2.81 0.31
N GLN A 385 3.67 -1.53 0.53
CA GLN A 385 3.90 -0.48 -0.46
C GLN A 385 5.41 -0.22 -0.56
N PRO A 386 6.01 -0.04 -1.75
CA PRO A 386 7.40 0.36 -1.85
C PRO A 386 7.63 1.77 -1.30
N ALA A 387 8.89 2.14 -1.05
CA ALA A 387 9.29 3.52 -0.74
C ALA A 387 10.39 3.97 -1.70
N ILE A 388 10.28 5.17 -2.28
CA ILE A 388 11.30 5.73 -3.19
C ILE A 388 12.14 6.75 -2.41
N ALA A 389 13.47 6.63 -2.44
CA ALA A 389 14.41 7.38 -1.61
C ALA A 389 15.59 7.96 -2.39
N ARG A 390 16.17 9.06 -1.90
CA ARG A 390 17.57 9.43 -2.19
C ARG A 390 18.42 8.81 -1.09
N LEU A 391 19.41 7.97 -1.41
CA LEU A 391 20.32 7.39 -0.40
C LEU A 391 21.76 7.84 -0.58
N ALA A 392 22.53 7.89 0.52
CA ALA A 392 23.93 8.32 0.56
C ALA A 392 24.85 7.65 -0.49
N TYR A 393 24.43 6.52 -1.05
CA TYR A 393 25.00 5.87 -2.23
C TYR A 393 25.09 6.76 -3.49
N GLY A 394 24.37 7.89 -3.55
CA GLY A 394 24.41 8.84 -4.68
C GLY A 394 23.37 8.59 -5.77
N ARG A 395 22.37 7.73 -5.49
CA ARG A 395 21.34 7.35 -6.45
C ARG A 395 19.96 7.36 -5.80
N TRP A 396 18.95 7.48 -6.66
CA TRP A 396 17.57 7.18 -6.32
C TRP A 396 17.35 5.67 -6.27
N VAL A 397 16.63 5.20 -5.26
CA VAL A 397 16.33 3.77 -5.08
C VAL A 397 14.87 3.54 -4.69
N VAL A 398 14.40 2.33 -4.95
CA VAL A 398 13.14 1.77 -4.48
C VAL A 398 13.45 0.75 -3.39
N LEU A 399 12.88 0.95 -2.21
CA LEU A 399 12.93 0.01 -1.09
C LEU A 399 11.66 -0.83 -1.08
N VAL A 400 11.82 -2.14 -1.13
CA VAL A 400 10.73 -3.12 -1.24
C VAL A 400 10.81 -4.09 -0.08
N ALA A 401 9.79 -4.09 0.77
CA ALA A 401 9.65 -5.11 1.82
C ALA A 401 9.41 -6.48 1.20
N GLY A 402 10.03 -7.53 1.75
CA GLY A 402 9.97 -8.91 1.24
C GLY A 402 8.59 -9.57 1.26
N GLY A 403 7.52 -8.86 1.63
CA GLY A 403 6.14 -9.33 1.47
C GLY A 403 5.77 -10.50 2.38
N TYR A 404 4.60 -11.09 2.13
CA TYR A 404 4.02 -12.16 2.94
C TYR A 404 3.96 -13.48 2.16
N PHE A 405 4.06 -14.62 2.86
CA PHE A 405 3.99 -15.95 2.25
C PHE A 405 2.73 -16.68 2.76
N PRO A 406 1.83 -17.14 1.88
CA PRO A 406 0.59 -17.80 2.28
C PRO A 406 0.84 -19.15 2.94
N ASP A 407 0.04 -19.48 3.96
CA ASP A 407 -0.05 -20.81 4.53
C ASP A 407 -0.90 -21.72 3.63
N CYS A 408 -0.23 -22.54 2.82
CA CYS A 408 -0.88 -23.41 1.86
C CYS A 408 -1.59 -24.63 2.46
N SER A 409 -1.59 -24.78 3.80
CA SER A 409 -2.42 -25.75 4.51
C SER A 409 -3.85 -25.22 4.77
N LYS A 410 -4.05 -23.90 4.70
CA LYS A 410 -5.35 -23.25 4.98
C LYS A 410 -6.36 -23.42 3.84
N PRO A 411 -7.67 -23.44 4.14
CA PRO A 411 -8.72 -23.64 3.14
C PRO A 411 -8.95 -22.43 2.24
N ASP A 412 -8.66 -21.22 2.74
CA ASP A 412 -8.73 -19.94 2.03
C ASP A 412 -7.44 -19.63 1.25
N LYS A 413 -6.54 -20.59 1.06
CA LYS A 413 -5.25 -20.36 0.40
C LYS A 413 -5.40 -19.78 -1.03
N PRO A 414 -4.43 -18.96 -1.49
CA PRO A 414 -4.40 -18.47 -2.86
C PRO A 414 -4.42 -19.59 -3.91
N ALA A 415 -4.92 -19.28 -5.10
CA ALA A 415 -4.63 -20.10 -6.27
C ALA A 415 -3.10 -20.24 -6.45
N HIS A 416 -2.63 -21.42 -6.84
CA HIS A 416 -1.20 -21.72 -7.01
C HIS A 416 -0.31 -21.65 -5.76
N CYS A 417 -0.88 -21.63 -4.55
CA CYS A 417 -0.09 -21.63 -3.29
C CYS A 417 0.95 -22.77 -3.21
N GLU A 418 0.64 -23.94 -3.77
CA GLU A 418 1.54 -25.12 -3.78
C GLU A 418 2.76 -24.98 -4.71
N GLU A 419 2.88 -23.88 -5.46
CA GLU A 419 4.09 -23.51 -6.20
C GLU A 419 5.11 -22.83 -5.26
N ALA A 420 6.21 -22.26 -5.79
CA ALA A 420 7.24 -21.63 -4.96
C ALA A 420 6.73 -20.47 -4.06
N GLY A 421 5.52 -19.96 -4.33
CA GLY A 421 4.86 -18.92 -3.55
C GLY A 421 4.60 -19.26 -2.08
N GLY A 422 4.53 -20.54 -1.70
CA GLY A 422 4.34 -20.98 -0.31
C GLY A 422 5.61 -21.11 0.55
N THR A 423 6.80 -20.78 0.02
CA THR A 423 8.09 -21.04 0.71
C THR A 423 8.72 -19.75 1.25
N PRO A 424 8.54 -19.39 2.54
CA PRO A 424 9.18 -18.21 3.13
C PRO A 424 10.68 -18.41 3.36
N PRO A 425 11.48 -17.33 3.40
CA PRO A 425 12.82 -17.36 3.96
C PRO A 425 12.82 -17.84 5.42
N HIS A 426 13.78 -18.70 5.78
CA HIS A 426 13.83 -19.31 7.10
C HIS A 426 14.37 -18.36 8.17
N GLY A 427 13.45 -17.78 8.97
CA GLY A 427 13.76 -17.05 10.20
C GLY A 427 14.16 -15.58 10.03
N TYR A 428 14.11 -15.05 8.81
CA TYR A 428 14.34 -13.64 8.51
C TYR A 428 13.27 -13.08 7.58
N SER A 429 13.19 -11.75 7.52
CA SER A 429 12.52 -11.00 6.46
C SER A 429 13.55 -10.24 5.63
N ALA A 430 13.25 -9.99 4.36
CA ALA A 430 14.10 -9.21 3.46
C ALA A 430 13.57 -7.77 3.30
N LEU A 431 14.48 -6.83 3.07
CA LEU A 431 14.24 -5.51 2.49
C LEU A 431 15.15 -5.36 1.28
N PHE A 432 14.59 -5.42 0.07
CA PHE A 432 15.33 -5.19 -1.16
C PHE A 432 15.51 -3.69 -1.39
N VAL A 433 16.71 -3.28 -1.77
CA VAL A 433 17.01 -1.93 -2.23
C VAL A 433 17.39 -2.04 -3.71
N ILE A 434 16.58 -1.45 -4.57
CA ILE A 434 16.63 -1.58 -6.03
C ILE A 434 16.92 -0.19 -6.63
N ASP A 435 17.77 -0.09 -7.65
CA ASP A 435 18.02 1.17 -8.34
C ASP A 435 16.77 1.67 -9.08
N ALA A 436 16.41 2.94 -8.87
CA ALA A 436 15.15 3.48 -9.38
C ALA A 436 15.09 3.54 -10.92
N GLN A 437 16.23 3.77 -11.59
CA GLN A 437 16.30 3.86 -13.04
C GLN A 437 16.39 2.49 -13.71
N THR A 438 17.24 1.61 -13.19
CA THR A 438 17.64 0.37 -13.90
C THR A 438 17.00 -0.91 -13.38
N GLY A 439 16.32 -0.90 -12.23
CA GLY A 439 15.78 -2.12 -11.62
C GLY A 439 16.84 -3.07 -11.04
N SER A 440 18.11 -2.68 -11.05
CA SER A 440 19.21 -3.51 -10.53
C SER A 440 19.21 -3.54 -9.00
N VAL A 441 19.39 -4.72 -8.39
CA VAL A 441 19.44 -4.85 -6.93
C VAL A 441 20.74 -4.26 -6.38
N VAL A 442 20.61 -3.16 -5.63
CA VAL A 442 21.72 -2.50 -4.91
C VAL A 442 22.12 -3.34 -3.71
N ARG A 443 21.14 -3.83 -2.93
CA ARG A 443 21.36 -4.76 -1.81
C ARG A 443 20.08 -5.48 -1.39
N GLU A 444 20.21 -6.68 -0.83
CA GLU A 444 19.17 -7.34 -0.04
C GLU A 444 19.54 -7.26 1.45
N LEU A 445 18.75 -6.53 2.25
CA LEU A 445 18.97 -6.36 3.68
C LEU A 445 18.10 -7.34 4.48
N LYS A 446 18.75 -8.36 5.07
CA LYS A 446 18.08 -9.42 5.83
C LYS A 446 17.97 -9.04 7.31
N THR A 447 16.82 -9.31 7.93
CA THR A 447 16.69 -9.18 9.39
C THR A 447 17.56 -10.21 10.12
N ARG A 448 17.93 -9.89 11.37
CA ARG A 448 18.99 -10.64 12.08
C ARG A 448 18.45 -11.92 12.70
N THR A 449 19.02 -13.05 12.27
CA THR A 449 18.75 -14.41 12.79
C THR A 449 19.59 -14.79 14.01
N ASP A 450 20.56 -13.95 14.41
CA ASP A 450 21.49 -14.20 15.51
C ASP A 450 21.09 -13.55 16.85
N ILE A 451 19.83 -13.09 16.96
CA ILE A 451 19.27 -12.50 18.19
C ILE A 451 18.40 -13.55 18.89
N ASP A 452 18.82 -13.97 20.09
CA ASP A 452 18.18 -15.09 20.80
C ASP A 452 16.69 -14.85 21.13
N GLY A 453 15.85 -15.83 20.80
CA GLY A 453 14.39 -15.80 20.92
C GLY A 453 13.68 -14.75 20.07
N VAL A 454 14.32 -14.22 19.01
CA VAL A 454 13.68 -13.36 18.00
C VAL A 454 13.50 -14.16 16.72
N THR A 455 12.27 -14.22 16.24
CA THR A 455 11.94 -14.68 14.88
C THR A 455 11.46 -13.48 14.07
N SER A 456 11.64 -13.52 12.75
CA SER A 456 11.18 -12.48 11.83
C SER A 456 10.64 -13.12 10.56
N TYR A 457 9.50 -12.62 10.12
CA TYR A 457 8.86 -12.98 8.86
C TYR A 457 7.83 -11.91 8.50
N GLY A 458 7.60 -11.70 7.20
CA GLY A 458 6.59 -10.76 6.71
C GLY A 458 6.86 -9.31 7.09
N LEU A 459 7.86 -8.67 6.44
CA LEU A 459 8.17 -7.26 6.67
C LEU A 459 7.05 -6.36 6.11
N SER A 460 6.63 -5.35 6.87
CA SER A 460 5.68 -4.33 6.43
C SER A 460 6.35 -3.22 5.61
N THR A 461 5.55 -2.32 5.03
CA THR A 461 6.01 -1.10 4.34
C THR A 461 7.05 -0.33 5.19
N PRO A 462 8.26 -0.06 4.67
CA PRO A 462 9.25 0.75 5.37
C PRO A 462 8.86 2.24 5.35
N VAL A 463 9.17 2.94 6.43
CA VAL A 463 9.21 4.41 6.47
C VAL A 463 10.66 4.89 6.49
N LEU A 464 10.96 5.91 5.70
CA LEU A 464 12.28 6.53 5.56
C LEU A 464 12.41 7.76 6.46
N GLY A 465 13.63 8.05 6.90
CA GLY A 465 13.96 9.24 7.68
C GLY A 465 15.33 9.82 7.36
N ASP A 466 15.37 11.14 7.28
CA ASP A 466 16.54 12.01 7.11
C ASP A 466 16.77 12.75 8.45
N TYR A 467 17.91 12.54 9.11
CA TYR A 467 18.18 13.15 10.42
C TYR A 467 18.73 14.58 10.35
N ASN A 468 19.26 15.02 9.20
CA ASN A 468 20.00 16.28 9.06
C ASN A 468 19.29 17.31 8.15
N ASN A 469 18.20 16.91 7.51
CA ASN A 469 17.39 17.66 6.54
C ASN A 469 18.19 18.09 5.29
N ASP A 470 19.06 17.22 4.77
CA ASP A 470 19.79 17.43 3.50
C ASP A 470 19.12 16.80 2.27
N GLN A 471 17.95 16.17 2.45
CA GLN A 471 17.15 15.45 1.45
C GLN A 471 17.73 14.09 1.02
N VAL A 472 18.69 13.54 1.78
CA VAL A 472 19.14 12.14 1.66
C VAL A 472 18.62 11.35 2.87
N ASP A 473 17.91 10.26 2.61
CA ASP A 473 17.38 9.41 3.67
C ASP A 473 18.52 8.59 4.33
N ASP A 474 18.66 8.72 5.65
CA ASP A 474 19.71 8.10 6.48
C ASP A 474 19.33 6.71 7.00
N VAL A 475 18.04 6.50 7.25
CA VAL A 475 17.51 5.36 8.00
C VAL A 475 16.15 4.94 7.43
N ALA A 476 15.84 3.65 7.53
CA ALA A 476 14.48 3.15 7.38
C ALA A 476 14.02 2.37 8.61
N PHE A 477 12.72 2.37 8.88
CA PHE A 477 12.07 1.54 9.90
C PHE A 477 10.91 0.76 9.30
N ALA A 478 10.81 -0.53 9.61
CA ALA A 478 9.71 -1.38 9.17
C ALA A 478 9.29 -2.34 10.28
N GLY A 479 8.01 -2.66 10.34
CA GLY A 479 7.48 -3.69 11.24
C GLY A 479 7.57 -5.08 10.61
N ASP A 480 7.28 -6.13 11.38
CA ASP A 480 7.03 -7.47 10.83
C ASP A 480 5.86 -8.19 11.50
N LEU A 481 5.45 -9.33 10.93
CA LEU A 481 4.34 -10.13 11.43
C LEU A 481 4.65 -10.89 12.73
N ALA A 482 5.93 -10.95 13.13
CA ALA A 482 6.29 -11.40 14.48
C ALA A 482 6.11 -10.28 15.54
N GLY A 483 5.88 -9.03 15.12
CA GLY A 483 5.65 -7.88 15.99
C GLY A 483 6.92 -7.09 16.35
N ASN A 484 8.02 -7.32 15.64
CA ASN A 484 9.25 -6.56 15.79
C ASN A 484 9.15 -5.19 15.10
N LEU A 485 9.99 -4.24 15.52
CA LEU A 485 10.36 -3.08 14.70
C LEU A 485 11.83 -3.20 14.32
N TRP A 486 12.12 -3.26 13.03
CA TRP A 486 13.46 -3.28 12.47
C TRP A 486 13.90 -1.88 12.03
N ARG A 487 15.20 -1.63 12.17
CA ARG A 487 15.88 -0.38 11.83
C ARG A 487 17.03 -0.68 10.86
N PHE A 488 17.03 -0.01 9.72
CA PHE A 488 17.97 -0.18 8.62
C PHE A 488 18.84 1.09 8.49
N ASP A 489 20.15 0.98 8.74
CA ASP A 489 21.10 2.08 8.55
C ASP A 489 21.50 2.21 7.07
N LEU A 490 21.15 3.34 6.44
CA LEU A 490 21.34 3.59 5.00
C LEU A 490 22.29 4.77 4.71
N ALA A 491 22.65 5.57 5.72
CA ALA A 491 23.53 6.74 5.65
C ALA A 491 24.98 6.47 5.13
N SER A 492 25.37 5.21 4.88
CA SER A 492 26.68 4.92 4.31
C SER A 492 26.68 5.04 2.78
N PRO A 493 27.65 5.75 2.17
CA PRO A 493 27.76 5.83 0.71
C PRO A 493 28.25 4.54 0.04
N ASN A 494 28.69 3.54 0.82
CA ASN A 494 28.95 2.19 0.31
C ASN A 494 27.88 1.24 0.88
N PRO A 495 26.97 0.70 0.04
CA PRO A 495 25.88 -0.17 0.45
C PRO A 495 26.28 -1.39 1.29
N ALA A 496 27.49 -1.93 1.11
CA ALA A 496 27.99 -3.06 1.89
C ALA A 496 28.12 -2.74 3.40
N ASN A 497 28.18 -1.45 3.77
CA ASN A 497 28.25 -1.00 5.18
C ASN A 497 26.88 -0.69 5.79
N TRP A 498 25.77 -0.80 5.04
CA TRP A 498 24.43 -0.74 5.60
C TRP A 498 24.20 -1.87 6.60
N LYS A 499 23.35 -1.63 7.61
CA LYS A 499 23.15 -2.54 8.75
C LYS A 499 21.68 -2.69 9.08
N VAL A 500 21.32 -3.85 9.62
CA VAL A 500 19.99 -4.12 10.17
C VAL A 500 20.09 -4.33 11.68
N THR A 501 19.25 -3.63 12.42
CA THR A 501 19.21 -3.65 13.90
C THR A 501 17.76 -3.76 14.39
N LEU A 502 17.56 -4.31 15.58
CA LEU A 502 16.25 -4.49 16.18
C LEU A 502 15.94 -3.28 17.08
N ALA A 503 14.96 -2.46 16.71
CA ALA A 503 14.56 -1.27 17.46
C ALA A 503 13.50 -1.58 18.53
N TYR A 504 12.58 -2.51 18.27
CA TYR A 504 11.62 -3.01 19.26
C TYR A 504 11.46 -4.52 19.18
N ARG A 505 11.40 -5.17 20.34
CA ARG A 505 11.08 -6.59 20.50
C ARG A 505 9.75 -6.77 21.25
N PRO A 506 8.79 -7.55 20.72
CA PRO A 506 7.55 -7.87 21.39
C PRO A 506 7.76 -8.87 22.54
N VAL A 507 6.84 -8.90 23.51
CA VAL A 507 6.89 -9.84 24.65
C VAL A 507 6.57 -11.27 24.22
N VAL A 508 5.60 -11.41 23.31
CA VAL A 508 5.19 -12.67 22.69
C VAL A 508 5.22 -12.46 21.19
N ALA A 509 5.99 -13.28 20.47
CA ALA A 509 6.04 -13.21 19.01
C ALA A 509 4.64 -13.42 18.41
N SER A 510 4.33 -12.68 17.35
CA SER A 510 3.10 -12.79 16.55
C SER A 510 1.79 -12.41 17.26
N ALA A 511 1.81 -12.09 18.56
CA ALA A 511 0.65 -11.59 19.28
C ALA A 511 0.25 -10.16 18.89
N GLN A 512 1.23 -9.34 18.51
CA GLN A 512 1.03 -7.94 18.10
C GLN A 512 1.74 -7.68 16.75
N PRO A 513 1.29 -8.30 15.64
CA PRO A 513 1.92 -8.16 14.32
C PRO A 513 1.86 -6.70 13.84
N VAL A 514 2.81 -6.27 13.02
CA VAL A 514 2.80 -4.93 12.41
C VAL A 514 2.65 -5.07 10.90
N THR A 515 1.47 -4.74 10.37
CA THR A 515 1.17 -4.80 8.92
C THR A 515 1.23 -3.45 8.20
N VAL A 516 1.31 -2.35 8.96
CA VAL A 516 1.22 -0.98 8.44
C VAL A 516 2.59 -0.30 8.34
N MET A 517 2.67 0.77 7.55
CA MET A 517 3.83 1.66 7.54
C MET A 517 3.89 2.48 8.85
N PRO A 518 5.03 2.50 9.57
CA PRO A 518 5.21 3.40 10.71
C PRO A 518 5.28 4.88 10.28
N ARG A 519 5.21 5.81 11.23
CA ARG A 519 5.43 7.24 11.01
C ARG A 519 6.55 7.76 11.90
N LEU A 520 7.45 8.54 11.33
CA LEU A 520 8.57 9.15 12.05
C LEU A 520 8.20 10.57 12.48
N PHE A 521 8.32 10.87 13.76
CA PHE A 521 8.18 12.22 14.32
C PHE A 521 9.46 12.61 15.07
N PRO A 522 9.81 13.89 15.18
CA PRO A 522 10.97 14.31 15.97
C PRO A 522 10.76 13.98 17.46
N ASP A 523 11.66 13.22 18.07
CA ASP A 523 11.67 12.96 19.51
C ASP A 523 12.44 14.07 20.24
N PRO A 524 11.77 14.89 21.09
CA PRO A 524 12.42 15.97 21.82
C PRO A 524 13.45 15.50 22.85
N ALA A 525 13.50 14.20 23.18
CA ALA A 525 14.46 13.65 24.14
C ALA A 525 15.78 13.16 23.51
N THR A 526 15.82 12.82 22.22
CA THR A 526 16.98 12.19 21.57
C THR A 526 17.53 12.94 20.35
N ASN A 527 16.84 13.97 19.84
CA ASN A 527 17.16 14.62 18.56
C ASN A 527 17.22 13.60 17.40
N ARG A 528 16.35 12.59 17.47
CA ARG A 528 16.15 11.50 16.51
C ARG A 528 14.65 11.30 16.32
N PHE A 529 14.24 10.16 15.80
CA PHE A 529 12.82 9.86 15.60
C PHE A 529 12.18 9.15 16.79
N ILE A 530 10.91 9.45 17.07
CA ILE A 530 9.97 8.52 17.65
C ILE A 530 9.17 7.87 16.52
N VAL A 531 9.27 6.54 16.44
CA VAL A 531 8.67 5.68 15.41
C VAL A 531 7.31 5.23 15.89
N VAL A 532 6.26 5.80 15.32
CA VAL A 532 4.88 5.58 15.77
C VAL A 532 4.16 4.63 14.80
N PHE A 533 3.61 3.54 15.33
CA PHE A 533 2.88 2.53 14.56
C PHE A 533 1.75 1.90 15.39
N GLY A 534 0.82 1.26 14.70
CA GLY A 534 -0.19 0.40 15.33
C GLY A 534 0.05 -1.05 15.00
N THR A 535 -0.42 -1.94 15.86
CA THR A 535 -0.35 -3.39 15.68
C THR A 535 -1.71 -3.96 15.24
N GLY A 536 -1.67 -5.06 14.49
CA GLY A 536 -2.82 -5.66 13.85
C GLY A 536 -2.48 -6.36 12.55
N LYS A 537 -3.30 -7.35 12.20
CA LYS A 537 -3.40 -7.90 10.84
C LYS A 537 -4.87 -8.18 10.49
N TYR A 538 -5.20 -8.10 9.21
CA TYR A 538 -6.51 -8.41 8.63
C TYR A 538 -6.22 -8.92 7.22
N LEU A 539 -5.71 -10.15 7.16
CA LEU A 539 -5.09 -10.75 5.98
C LEU A 539 -5.74 -12.09 5.59
N GLY A 540 -6.25 -12.84 6.57
CA GLY A 540 -6.89 -14.15 6.39
C GLY A 540 -8.16 -14.32 7.22
N ASP A 541 -8.88 -15.40 7.00
CA ASP A 541 -10.21 -15.66 7.59
C ASP A 541 -10.21 -15.75 9.15
N ASP A 542 -9.12 -16.23 9.77
CA ASP A 542 -8.93 -16.25 11.24
C ASP A 542 -8.93 -14.82 11.84
N ASP A 543 -8.52 -13.80 11.06
CA ASP A 543 -8.50 -12.41 11.53
C ASP A 543 -9.89 -11.82 11.71
N VAL A 544 -10.89 -12.41 11.04
CA VAL A 544 -12.29 -11.98 11.01
C VAL A 544 -13.12 -12.68 12.08
N THR A 545 -12.79 -13.93 12.40
CA THR A 545 -13.68 -14.86 13.14
C THR A 545 -13.12 -15.45 14.43
N SER A 546 -11.83 -15.24 14.76
CA SER A 546 -11.26 -15.77 16.02
C SER A 546 -11.93 -15.17 17.27
N ASP A 547 -12.31 -16.04 18.22
CA ASP A 547 -12.78 -15.67 19.55
C ASP A 547 -11.62 -15.28 20.52
N ASP A 548 -10.37 -15.67 20.19
CA ASP A 548 -9.17 -15.43 21.01
C ASP A 548 -8.22 -14.46 20.29
N LEU A 549 -8.65 -13.21 20.18
CA LEU A 549 -7.90 -12.14 19.51
C LEU A 549 -7.04 -11.35 20.52
N PRO A 550 -5.69 -11.38 20.39
CA PRO A 550 -4.83 -10.64 21.30
C PRO A 550 -5.09 -9.13 21.25
N VAL A 551 -5.03 -8.47 22.42
CA VAL A 551 -5.14 -7.02 22.52
C VAL A 551 -4.01 -6.35 21.74
N GLN A 552 -4.36 -5.52 20.76
CA GLN A 552 -3.40 -4.77 19.96
C GLN A 552 -3.03 -3.43 20.65
N SER A 553 -2.01 -2.75 20.14
CA SER A 553 -1.55 -1.47 20.69
C SER A 553 -1.26 -0.45 19.58
N VAL A 554 -1.30 0.83 19.92
CA VAL A 554 -0.53 1.87 19.22
C VAL A 554 0.70 2.17 20.07
N MET A 555 1.88 2.24 19.45
CA MET A 555 3.14 2.46 20.14
C MET A 555 3.93 3.58 19.49
N GLY A 556 4.69 4.33 20.28
CA GLY A 556 5.75 5.22 19.81
C GLY A 556 7.08 4.78 20.41
N ILE A 557 8.00 4.31 19.57
CA ILE A 557 9.32 3.78 19.97
C ILE A 557 10.41 4.79 19.63
N ARG A 558 11.19 5.23 20.62
CA ARG A 558 12.32 6.14 20.39
C ARG A 558 13.49 5.42 19.75
N ASP A 559 14.05 6.01 18.70
CA ASP A 559 15.33 5.62 18.11
C ASP A 559 16.49 6.01 19.04
N LYS A 560 16.77 5.17 20.04
CA LYS A 560 17.79 5.42 21.07
C LYS A 560 19.12 4.78 20.71
N LEU A 561 20.21 5.48 21.04
CA LEU A 561 21.56 4.92 21.05
C LEU A 561 22.06 4.70 22.49
N ASP A 562 23.02 3.80 22.64
CA ASP A 562 23.88 3.70 23.81
C ASP A 562 25.03 4.73 23.79
N ARG A 563 25.90 4.68 24.80
CA ARG A 563 27.04 5.61 24.94
C ARG A 563 28.14 5.40 23.88
N SER A 564 28.12 4.29 23.15
CA SER A 564 29.04 4.00 22.05
C SER A 564 28.46 4.37 20.68
N GLY A 565 27.20 4.81 20.64
CA GLY A 565 26.48 5.17 19.42
C GLY A 565 25.78 4.00 18.74
N LEU A 566 25.56 2.87 19.44
CA LEU A 566 24.87 1.70 18.91
C LEU A 566 23.36 1.73 19.24
N PRO A 567 22.46 1.34 18.32
CA PRO A 567 21.02 1.29 18.58
C PRO A 567 20.65 0.38 19.75
N ILE A 568 19.73 0.83 20.58
CA ILE A 568 19.17 0.07 21.71
C ILE A 568 17.85 -0.59 21.29
N THR A 569 17.74 -1.90 21.48
CA THR A 569 16.44 -2.59 21.37
C THR A 569 15.55 -2.24 22.56
N VAL A 570 14.39 -1.67 22.26
CA VAL A 570 13.33 -1.34 23.23
C VAL A 570 12.42 -2.55 23.44
N THR A 571 11.95 -2.74 24.67
CA THR A 571 10.94 -3.75 25.03
C THR A 571 9.69 -3.07 25.60
N ARG A 572 8.58 -3.82 25.72
CA ARG A 572 7.33 -3.28 26.27
C ARG A 572 7.46 -2.71 27.68
N SER A 573 8.36 -3.25 28.51
CA SER A 573 8.66 -2.73 29.86
C SER A 573 9.39 -1.39 29.89
N ASP A 574 9.98 -0.96 28.77
CA ASP A 574 10.65 0.34 28.65
C ASP A 574 9.67 1.46 28.23
N LEU A 575 8.42 1.11 27.92
CA LEU A 575 7.40 2.03 27.41
C LEU A 575 6.50 2.55 28.53
N GLN A 576 6.21 3.85 28.49
CA GLN A 576 5.23 4.46 29.38
C GLN A 576 3.81 4.18 28.87
N THR A 577 2.97 3.61 29.72
CA THR A 577 1.57 3.33 29.39
C THR A 577 0.71 4.59 29.35
N GLN A 578 -0.14 4.67 28.33
CA GLN A 578 -1.30 5.55 28.23
C GLN A 578 -2.58 4.71 28.18
N THR A 579 -3.69 5.28 28.64
CA THR A 579 -4.98 4.59 28.78
C THR A 579 -6.01 5.17 27.84
N LEU A 580 -6.67 4.31 27.07
CA LEU A 580 -7.80 4.64 26.20
C LEU A 580 -9.11 4.52 26.99
N LYS A 581 -10.03 5.46 26.76
CA LYS A 581 -11.41 5.38 27.26
C LYS A 581 -12.39 5.76 26.16
N GLN A 582 -13.49 5.04 26.08
CA GLN A 582 -14.59 5.27 25.15
C GLN A 582 -15.87 5.63 25.91
N THR A 583 -16.66 6.58 25.41
CA THR A 583 -17.87 7.10 26.07
C THR A 583 -18.88 7.56 25.04
N THR A 584 -20.13 7.09 25.16
CA THR A 584 -21.26 7.68 24.41
C THR A 584 -21.58 9.05 25.00
N VAL A 585 -21.58 10.09 24.18
CA VAL A 585 -21.87 11.46 24.63
C VAL A 585 -23.32 11.84 24.39
N HIS A 586 -23.87 12.60 25.33
CA HIS A 586 -25.16 13.25 25.20
C HIS A 586 -24.92 14.75 25.11
N ASP A 587 -25.19 15.30 23.92
CA ASP A 587 -24.85 16.66 23.49
C ASP A 587 -26.13 17.29 22.92
N THR A 588 -27.15 17.46 23.77
CA THR A 588 -28.53 17.76 23.35
C THR A 588 -28.61 19.03 22.50
N GLY A 589 -28.85 18.86 21.19
CA GLY A 589 -28.90 19.94 20.20
C GLY A 589 -27.56 20.31 19.56
N GLY A 590 -26.46 19.67 19.98
CA GLY A 590 -25.13 19.80 19.40
C GLY A 590 -24.84 18.81 18.26
N SER A 591 -23.59 18.82 17.79
CA SER A 591 -23.15 18.10 16.58
C SER A 591 -22.66 16.67 16.83
N TYR A 592 -22.67 16.22 18.09
CA TYR A 592 -22.15 14.91 18.50
C TYR A 592 -23.13 14.09 19.34
N ASP A 593 -24.42 14.45 19.38
CA ASP A 593 -25.39 13.72 20.21
C ASP A 593 -25.52 12.25 19.80
N GLY A 594 -25.44 11.35 20.78
CA GLY A 594 -25.42 9.90 20.59
C GLY A 594 -24.10 9.34 20.04
N ALA A 595 -23.11 10.19 19.70
CA ALA A 595 -21.83 9.73 19.17
C ALA A 595 -21.00 9.02 20.25
N VAL A 596 -20.26 8.00 19.83
CA VAL A 596 -19.31 7.28 20.70
C VAL A 596 -17.92 7.90 20.55
N LEU A 597 -17.49 8.70 21.53
CA LEU A 597 -16.24 9.45 21.51
C LEU A 597 -15.15 8.82 22.39
N ARG A 598 -13.89 9.21 22.18
CA ARG A 598 -12.71 8.64 22.85
C ARG A 598 -11.80 9.70 23.48
N THR A 599 -11.18 9.33 24.60
CA THR A 599 -10.21 10.13 25.34
C THR A 599 -8.96 9.30 25.66
N LEU A 600 -7.82 9.97 25.84
CA LEU A 600 -6.54 9.37 26.25
C LEU A 600 -6.06 10.01 27.55
N SER A 601 -5.37 9.25 28.40
CA SER A 601 -4.58 9.83 29.49
C SER A 601 -3.40 10.65 28.94
N ASN A 602 -2.91 11.58 29.76
CA ASN A 602 -1.73 12.39 29.45
C ASN A 602 -0.63 12.13 30.50
N ASN A 603 -0.19 10.87 30.62
CA ASN A 603 0.90 10.52 31.52
C ASN A 603 2.22 11.06 30.95
N PRO A 604 3.10 11.69 31.76
CA PRO A 604 4.36 12.23 31.26
C PRO A 604 5.33 11.10 30.87
N ILE A 605 6.05 11.27 29.76
CA ILE A 605 7.05 10.29 29.30
C ILE A 605 8.42 10.60 29.94
N PRO A 606 9.00 9.68 30.74
CA PRO A 606 10.35 9.86 31.27
C PRO A 606 11.37 10.01 30.12
N SER A 607 12.40 10.86 30.29
CA SER A 607 13.47 11.01 29.30
C SER A 607 14.25 9.71 29.07
N GLY A 608 14.39 8.88 30.12
CA GLY A 608 15.00 7.56 30.03
C GLY A 608 14.15 6.49 29.35
N ALA A 609 12.82 6.68 29.23
CA ALA A 609 11.92 5.67 28.66
C ALA A 609 12.24 5.38 27.19
N GLY A 610 11.96 4.15 26.75
CA GLY A 610 12.03 3.73 25.35
C GLY A 610 10.93 4.32 24.47
N GLY A 611 9.90 4.93 25.06
CA GLY A 611 8.77 5.52 24.35
C GLY A 611 7.46 5.37 25.12
N TRP A 612 6.36 5.12 24.41
CA TRP A 612 5.01 4.99 24.97
C TRP A 612 4.17 3.91 24.26
N HIS A 613 3.11 3.44 24.90
CA HIS A 613 2.07 2.62 24.26
C HIS A 613 0.65 2.96 24.77
N VAL A 614 -0.33 2.77 23.89
CA VAL A 614 -1.78 2.78 24.16
C VAL A 614 -2.32 1.41 23.77
N ASP A 615 -3.07 0.74 24.64
CA ASP A 615 -3.70 -0.53 24.30
C ASP A 615 -5.11 -0.34 23.73
N LEU A 616 -5.41 -1.09 22.66
CA LEU A 616 -6.69 -1.06 21.94
C LEU A 616 -7.66 -2.06 22.58
N ASN A 617 -8.12 -1.69 23.78
CA ASN A 617 -9.00 -2.51 24.62
C ASN A 617 -10.39 -1.88 24.84
N ALA A 618 -10.75 -0.86 24.05
CA ALA A 618 -12.08 -0.25 24.08
C ALA A 618 -13.15 -1.12 23.39
N GLU A 619 -12.76 -1.86 22.35
CA GLU A 619 -13.56 -2.87 21.65
C GLU A 619 -12.72 -4.16 21.50
N ALA A 620 -13.34 -5.33 21.57
CA ALA A 620 -12.63 -6.60 21.43
C ALA A 620 -12.08 -6.77 20.00
N GLY A 621 -10.84 -7.25 19.87
CA GLY A 621 -10.20 -7.48 18.57
C GLY A 621 -9.84 -6.21 17.78
N GLU A 622 -9.97 -5.02 18.37
CA GLU A 622 -9.62 -3.75 17.74
C GLU A 622 -8.14 -3.69 17.35
N ARG A 623 -7.84 -3.23 16.13
CA ARG A 623 -6.49 -3.31 15.53
C ARG A 623 -6.23 -2.20 14.52
N VAL A 624 -4.96 -1.98 14.17
CA VAL A 624 -4.54 -1.03 13.13
C VAL A 624 -4.05 -1.80 11.91
N VAL A 625 -4.72 -1.61 10.77
CA VAL A 625 -4.42 -2.27 9.48
C VAL A 625 -4.41 -1.32 8.29
N SER A 626 -4.82 -0.06 8.50
CA SER A 626 -4.58 1.05 7.58
C SER A 626 -3.42 1.91 8.09
N THR A 627 -2.64 2.44 7.15
CA THR A 627 -1.47 3.29 7.41
C THR A 627 -1.90 4.58 8.12
N PRO A 628 -1.37 4.88 9.32
CA PRO A 628 -1.66 6.13 10.03
C PRO A 628 -1.27 7.36 9.21
N SER A 629 -1.96 8.48 9.40
CA SER A 629 -1.64 9.77 8.78
C SER A 629 -0.82 10.64 9.74
N ALA A 630 0.12 11.43 9.23
CA ALA A 630 0.99 12.28 10.05
C ALA A 630 0.66 13.77 9.89
N LEU A 631 0.47 14.48 11.01
CA LEU A 631 0.26 15.93 11.09
C LEU A 631 1.47 16.55 11.81
N PHE A 632 2.57 16.69 11.07
CA PHE A 632 3.85 17.17 11.61
C PHE A 632 3.77 18.54 12.27
N ASN A 633 2.88 19.42 11.80
CA ASN A 633 2.67 20.77 12.36
C ASN A 633 2.03 20.79 13.76
N THR A 634 1.41 19.69 14.21
CA THR A 634 0.88 19.53 15.58
C THR A 634 1.49 18.33 16.29
N ASN A 635 2.59 17.77 15.77
CA ASN A 635 3.19 16.53 16.25
C ASN A 635 2.16 15.39 16.45
N THR A 636 1.09 15.35 15.65
CA THR A 636 -0.03 14.43 15.86
C THR A 636 0.00 13.31 14.83
N VAL A 637 -0.09 12.06 15.27
CA VAL A 637 -0.47 10.93 14.42
C VAL A 637 -1.99 10.77 14.45
N VAL A 638 -2.59 10.53 13.28
CA VAL A 638 -3.99 10.17 13.15
C VAL A 638 -4.07 8.69 12.78
N VAL A 639 -4.59 7.88 13.70
CA VAL A 639 -4.72 6.44 13.58
C VAL A 639 -6.17 6.09 13.27
N SER A 640 -6.38 5.28 12.23
CA SER A 640 -7.64 4.58 12.00
C SER A 640 -7.51 3.15 12.48
N THR A 641 -8.49 2.65 13.22
CA THR A 641 -8.58 1.25 13.64
C THR A 641 -9.70 0.52 12.90
N LEU A 642 -9.64 -0.80 12.93
CA LEU A 642 -10.64 -1.74 12.45
C LEU A 642 -11.06 -2.66 13.61
N VAL A 643 -12.35 -2.96 13.69
CA VAL A 643 -12.95 -3.93 14.62
C VAL A 643 -13.72 -4.96 13.78
N PRO A 644 -13.26 -6.22 13.69
CA PRO A 644 -13.97 -7.25 12.93
C PRO A 644 -15.36 -7.52 13.49
N LYS A 645 -16.30 -7.94 12.63
CA LYS A 645 -17.70 -8.25 12.98
C LYS A 645 -18.21 -9.57 12.39
N GLY A 646 -17.30 -10.47 12.00
CA GLY A 646 -17.63 -11.64 11.17
C GLY A 646 -17.82 -11.26 9.70
N PHE A 647 -18.01 -12.26 8.82
CA PHE A 647 -18.19 -12.04 7.38
C PHE A 647 -19.54 -11.40 7.02
N ASP A 648 -20.59 -11.65 7.81
CA ASP A 648 -21.95 -11.14 7.55
C ASP A 648 -22.14 -9.65 7.94
N SER A 649 -21.08 -8.94 8.33
CA SER A 649 -21.17 -7.53 8.75
C SER A 649 -19.91 -6.73 8.40
N ALA A 650 -20.11 -5.55 7.83
CA ALA A 650 -19.01 -4.64 7.52
C ALA A 650 -18.22 -4.28 8.80
N PRO A 651 -16.88 -4.21 8.75
CA PRO A 651 -16.07 -3.91 9.91
C PRO A 651 -16.33 -2.48 10.43
N GLU A 652 -16.46 -2.35 11.75
CA GLU A 652 -16.47 -1.05 12.43
C GLU A 652 -15.02 -0.58 12.67
N GLY A 653 -14.84 0.53 13.37
CA GLY A 653 -13.51 0.99 13.79
C GLY A 653 -13.56 2.26 14.63
N ALA A 654 -12.45 2.97 14.71
CA ALA A 654 -12.35 4.29 15.31
C ALA A 654 -11.31 5.16 14.59
N LEU A 655 -11.46 6.48 14.71
CA LEU A 655 -10.41 7.45 14.41
C LEU A 655 -9.86 7.99 15.73
N MET A 656 -8.54 8.12 15.86
CA MET A 656 -7.88 8.73 17.03
C MET A 656 -6.71 9.62 16.62
N ALA A 657 -6.64 10.81 17.20
CA ALA A 657 -5.55 11.76 17.06
C ALA A 657 -4.69 11.76 18.33
N ILE A 658 -3.44 11.31 18.19
CA ILE A 658 -2.53 11.01 19.30
C ILE A 658 -1.29 11.90 19.14
N ASP A 659 -0.84 12.55 20.21
CA ASP A 659 0.46 13.24 20.17
C ASP A 659 1.59 12.20 20.05
N ALA A 660 2.44 12.35 19.05
CA ALA A 660 3.44 11.37 18.68
C ALA A 660 4.59 11.27 19.69
N ALA A 661 4.87 12.31 20.46
CA ALA A 661 5.93 12.30 21.48
C ALA A 661 5.48 11.67 22.79
N THR A 662 4.18 11.69 23.09
CA THR A 662 3.63 11.30 24.40
C THR A 662 2.61 10.15 24.38
N GLY A 663 2.02 9.82 23.24
CA GLY A 663 0.91 8.86 23.19
C GLY A 663 -0.38 9.38 23.83
N GLY A 664 -0.39 10.64 24.28
CA GLY A 664 -1.53 11.30 24.90
C GLY A 664 -2.42 12.03 23.88
N PRO A 665 -3.29 12.92 24.35
CA PRO A 665 -4.16 13.73 23.51
C PRO A 665 -3.41 14.52 22.42
N GLY A 666 -3.71 14.23 21.16
CA GLY A 666 -3.28 15.04 20.01
C GLY A 666 -4.32 16.09 19.61
N ALA A 667 -4.47 16.32 18.30
CA ALA A 667 -5.49 17.19 17.74
C ALA A 667 -6.91 16.86 18.25
N THR A 668 -7.66 17.87 18.69
CA THR A 668 -8.99 17.69 19.28
C THR A 668 -10.06 17.46 18.21
N LEU A 669 -10.97 16.51 18.45
CA LEU A 669 -12.17 16.27 17.64
C LEU A 669 -13.34 17.14 18.11
N ALA A 670 -13.55 17.17 19.43
CA ALA A 670 -14.64 17.88 20.09
C ALA A 670 -14.24 18.25 21.52
N SER A 671 -14.80 19.34 22.05
CA SER A 671 -14.77 19.66 23.48
C SER A 671 -16.21 19.78 23.97
N ILE A 672 -16.64 18.87 24.83
CA ILE A 672 -18.02 18.78 25.32
C ILE A 672 -17.99 18.72 26.84
N ALA A 673 -18.73 19.63 27.49
CA ALA A 673 -18.75 19.80 28.95
C ALA A 673 -17.36 19.92 29.61
N GLY A 674 -16.37 20.47 28.90
CA GLY A 674 -14.98 20.62 29.37
C GLY A 674 -14.09 19.38 29.17
N VAL A 675 -14.62 18.29 28.62
CA VAL A 675 -13.85 17.10 28.24
C VAL A 675 -13.38 17.23 26.79
N SER A 676 -12.07 17.15 26.57
CA SER A 676 -11.48 17.12 25.22
C SER A 676 -11.45 15.69 24.69
N TYR A 677 -12.15 15.46 23.58
CA TYR A 677 -12.20 14.19 22.87
C TYR A 677 -11.22 14.20 21.70
N VAL A 678 -10.45 13.13 21.59
CA VAL A 678 -9.32 13.01 20.64
C VAL A 678 -9.63 12.03 19.51
N GLY A 679 -10.79 11.39 19.58
CA GLY A 679 -11.20 10.36 18.63
C GLY A 679 -12.66 9.96 18.81
N ALA A 680 -13.12 9.06 17.96
CA ALA A 680 -14.48 8.54 17.97
C ALA A 680 -14.58 7.19 17.28
N ALA A 681 -15.57 6.39 17.66
CA ALA A 681 -15.93 5.18 16.94
C ALA A 681 -16.66 5.51 15.63
N LEU A 682 -16.39 4.70 14.62
CA LEU A 682 -16.87 4.83 13.25
C LEU A 682 -17.86 3.71 12.96
N SER A 683 -18.89 4.01 12.15
CA SER A 683 -19.84 2.98 11.70
C SER A 683 -19.27 2.06 10.61
N GLN A 684 -18.16 2.47 9.98
CA GLN A 684 -17.42 1.73 8.96
C GLN A 684 -15.93 2.11 9.08
N SER A 685 -15.02 1.16 8.88
CA SER A 685 -13.57 1.41 8.80
C SER A 685 -13.01 1.11 7.41
N ILE A 686 -11.78 1.57 7.15
CA ILE A 686 -10.99 1.14 5.99
C ILE A 686 -10.10 -0.05 6.37
N SER A 687 -10.12 -1.09 5.54
CA SER A 687 -9.34 -2.32 5.70
C SER A 687 -7.87 -2.16 5.31
N THR A 688 -7.54 -1.20 4.43
CA THR A 688 -6.19 -0.98 3.88
C THR A 688 -5.94 0.49 3.48
N GLY A 689 -4.71 0.80 3.06
CA GLY A 689 -4.35 2.12 2.52
C GLY A 689 -4.21 3.19 3.61
N MET A 690 -4.30 4.47 3.22
CA MET A 690 -4.29 5.63 4.11
C MET A 690 -5.61 6.40 3.98
N LEU A 691 -6.12 6.97 5.08
CA LEU A 691 -7.35 7.78 5.04
C LEU A 691 -7.22 9.00 4.11
N PRO A 692 -8.10 9.17 3.11
CA PRO A 692 -8.20 10.41 2.35
C PRO A 692 -8.68 11.54 3.27
N ALA A 693 -7.92 12.63 3.33
CA ALA A 693 -8.20 13.76 4.19
C ALA A 693 -7.98 15.09 3.46
N ILE A 694 -8.82 16.09 3.78
CA ILE A 694 -8.83 17.38 3.07
C ILE A 694 -9.03 18.55 4.04
N THR A 695 -8.32 19.66 3.82
CA THR A 695 -8.46 20.90 4.61
C THR A 695 -9.39 21.87 3.87
N PRO A 696 -10.38 22.53 4.52
CA PRO A 696 -11.29 23.44 3.84
C PRO A 696 -10.61 24.77 3.46
N VAL A 697 -11.31 25.59 2.68
CA VAL A 697 -10.88 26.97 2.40
C VAL A 697 -10.73 27.76 3.70
N GLY A 698 -9.54 28.31 3.95
CA GLY A 698 -9.23 29.09 5.15
C GLY A 698 -8.50 28.28 6.24
N GLY A 699 -8.63 26.96 6.25
CA GLY A 699 -7.97 26.10 7.24
C GLY A 699 -8.85 25.74 8.43
N GLY A 700 -8.23 25.59 9.61
CA GLY A 700 -8.92 25.34 10.88
C GLY A 700 -9.32 23.88 11.12
N LYS A 701 -9.62 23.10 10.07
CA LYS A 701 -10.05 21.70 10.20
C LYS A 701 -9.36 20.76 9.21
N LEU A 702 -9.23 19.50 9.60
CA LEU A 702 -8.91 18.38 8.73
C LEU A 702 -10.15 17.50 8.62
N LEU A 703 -10.74 17.43 7.43
CA LEU A 703 -11.97 16.69 7.13
C LEU A 703 -11.62 15.30 6.60
N PHE A 704 -12.43 14.31 6.94
CA PHE A 704 -12.34 12.93 6.45
C PHE A 704 -13.64 12.56 5.70
N PRO A 705 -13.75 12.86 4.39
CA PRO A 705 -14.95 12.67 3.59
C PRO A 705 -15.58 11.27 3.63
N SER A 706 -14.76 10.23 3.84
CA SER A 706 -15.18 8.82 3.86
C SER A 706 -15.75 8.35 5.20
N LEU A 707 -15.60 9.11 6.28
CA LEU A 707 -15.84 8.62 7.64
C LEU A 707 -17.16 9.12 8.24
N LYS A 708 -17.98 8.18 8.72
CA LYS A 708 -19.22 8.42 9.46
C LYS A 708 -19.10 7.97 10.92
N LEU A 709 -19.69 8.76 11.83
CA LEU A 709 -19.64 8.52 13.27
C LEU A 709 -20.67 7.48 13.72
N LYS A 710 -20.24 6.53 14.57
CA LYS A 710 -21.14 5.55 15.19
C LYS A 710 -22.06 6.24 16.20
N GLY A 711 -23.36 5.97 16.11
CA GLY A 711 -24.40 6.42 17.05
C GLY A 711 -24.87 7.86 16.90
N LYS A 712 -24.21 8.69 16.08
CA LYS A 712 -24.54 10.11 15.90
C LYS A 712 -25.94 10.30 15.29
N THR A 713 -26.83 11.00 16.02
CA THR A 713 -28.24 11.19 15.63
C THR A 713 -28.49 12.50 14.88
N THR A 714 -27.69 13.54 15.15
CA THR A 714 -27.81 14.87 14.53
C THR A 714 -26.81 15.02 13.38
N MET A 715 -27.22 15.57 12.23
CA MET A 715 -26.34 15.82 11.08
C MET A 715 -25.41 14.64 10.68
N PRO A 716 -25.95 13.42 10.43
CA PRO A 716 -25.14 12.20 10.24
C PRO A 716 -24.27 12.23 8.96
N ASP A 717 -24.61 13.06 7.98
CA ASP A 717 -23.89 13.17 6.70
C ASP A 717 -22.80 14.27 6.69
N VAL A 718 -22.57 14.95 7.82
CA VAL A 718 -21.44 15.88 7.95
C VAL A 718 -20.16 15.06 8.17
N PRO A 719 -19.12 15.21 7.31
CA PRO A 719 -17.87 14.47 7.44
C PRO A 719 -17.19 14.67 8.79
N LEU A 720 -16.52 13.63 9.26
CA LEU A 720 -15.71 13.71 10.48
C LEU A 720 -14.60 14.77 10.33
N SER A 721 -14.36 15.57 11.36
CA SER A 721 -13.34 16.63 11.34
C SER A 721 -12.51 16.69 12.61
N LEU A 722 -11.18 16.73 12.48
CA LEU A 722 -10.28 17.14 13.56
C LEU A 722 -9.98 18.64 13.44
N GLU A 723 -9.81 19.33 14.57
CA GLU A 723 -9.27 20.69 14.59
C GLU A 723 -7.80 20.67 14.12
N SER A 724 -7.42 21.62 13.26
CA SER A 724 -6.07 21.70 12.70
C SER A 724 -5.65 23.17 12.53
N PRO A 725 -4.52 23.61 13.12
CA PRO A 725 -4.07 25.00 13.05
C PRO A 725 -3.52 25.43 11.67
N LEU A 726 -3.75 24.65 10.60
CA LEU A 726 -3.31 24.93 9.24
C LEU A 726 -4.09 26.09 8.58
N TRP A 727 -3.84 27.33 9.02
CA TRP A 727 -4.26 28.54 8.29
C TRP A 727 -3.35 28.77 7.07
N ARG A 728 -3.76 28.35 5.88
CA ARG A 728 -3.03 28.67 4.63
C ARG A 728 -3.43 30.04 4.08
N ARG A 729 -2.55 31.04 4.24
CA ARG A 729 -2.68 32.38 3.62
C ARG A 729 -2.65 32.25 2.09
N ARG A 730 -3.61 32.85 1.38
CA ARG A 730 -3.89 32.53 -0.05
C ARG A 730 -3.37 33.53 -1.10
N SER A 731 -2.87 34.70 -0.73
CA SER A 731 -2.35 35.66 -1.72
C SER A 731 -1.34 36.65 -1.14
N TRP A 732 -0.46 37.12 -2.01
CA TRP A 732 0.16 38.44 -1.91
C TRP A 732 -0.55 39.33 -2.94
N THR A 733 -1.25 40.36 -2.49
CA THR A 733 -1.56 41.50 -3.36
C THR A 733 -0.40 42.47 -3.24
N VAL A 734 0.40 42.63 -4.30
CA VAL A 734 1.33 43.76 -4.36
C VAL A 734 0.47 45.02 -4.45
N LEU A 735 0.49 45.83 -3.40
CA LEU A 735 -0.03 47.19 -3.45
C LEU A 735 0.96 48.00 -4.30
N THR A 736 0.79 47.99 -5.62
CA THR A 736 1.40 49.00 -6.49
C THR A 736 0.88 50.37 -6.03
N PRO A 737 1.75 51.29 -5.58
CA PRO A 737 1.32 52.66 -5.35
C PRO A 737 0.84 53.23 -6.68
N THR A 738 -0.37 53.79 -6.69
CA THR A 738 -0.83 54.63 -7.81
C THR A 738 0.12 55.81 -7.95
N GLN A 739 0.72 55.98 -9.12
CA GLN A 739 1.25 57.28 -9.55
C GLN A 739 0.10 58.21 -9.96
#